data_AF-A0A1V6FDL4-F1
#
_entry.id   AF-A0A1V6FDL4-F1
#
_cell.length_a   1.000
_cell.length_b   1.000
_cell.length_c   1.000
_cell.angle_alpha   90.00
_cell.angle_beta   90.00
_cell.angle_gamma   90.00
#
_symmetry.space_group_name_H-M   'P 1'
#
loop_
_entity.id
_entity.type
_entity.pdbx_description
1 polymer ?
#
loop_
_entity_poly.entity_id
_entity_poly.type
_entity_poly.pdbx_seq_one_letter_code
_entity_poly.pdbx_strand_id
1 'polypeptide(L)'
;MNLRSLCLLTALAASQALAQANLDIVPMPRECQLRNGAFAPERQNLYCADNRQCQIGAEEISAAIRDLQGEPGHILPIPNVARPGIYLLTRNETDKSALPQEVLDSINAKDPGPQGYTILIRENIAVIVGSDSVGALYGAYTFRQMLRGRPGAISVPLADICDWPDFRFRSQVEFRPARNAADLEKQKQLIDIWVRFKLNILHVNFYMNEDLRNYSDEEKKFLRASNEYAVERGFYPYFRRTTAVAFAPRDAELIKELNDYHNKDSYYSWTRDDLNLAIATRVMEFCRDTGFRMLFLHPIDGGAIFDPEMWMQRGEAAKRQWKDDERWKASARIFNIWAQERHRICPELILSAPFYPYSPYYADFEQWGGKISRELWRQNSIDYWEKMNQAVDPAWIPMTWMANRHYMDLYRKSWEGRAIWLYTHSFISTGIFGTWHRIAKTNYYGNPQDIYSLNGGMSTLGSTSWLNPICTGEFTWNTEAPGAGELEGTLYFDAETDFHGPPEIMQEWVPRASRALYGQELGNLLAPLFNTGIQPMYIDDPGYGMHLINKYRLTPLADTDPASQQANENNPHLKLDDSVERMQHQVKATGAALAPLQQALPLIRALDHARQEKLAFYYRRLPVWHLIAKARTACYQAREACKLGENQQAMTILKAALQEFQNDLSLAEKMNAEVKDLPDVRAFSLTRPERDALHGITTTPPLVKAMLEEELATAAIVLRPRRVGPVIKVGIYKGYGAKGTLEFFSDFKNLQAELIESLSLSNLVKYDCVFLMQTSSVSKEDVFGQLKDYIEKGGGGVVFQHDLCGYTRAPWGAMTPFPKISPGIAKYKESRRVVVKQRHPVTANLRPGTELEHSYYDHLSPQPGPAGIVLAEDLDGDPVLVAGESGAGKVLFDGNVNILPDDSEAKLSDANAVFAQGAVEWITGVKLVRE
;
A
#
# COMPACT_ATOMS: atom_id res chain seq x y z
N MET A 1 18.49 16.29 -47.84
CA MET A 1 18.54 17.03 -46.56
C MET A 1 20.00 17.06 -46.10
N ASN A 2 20.61 18.23 -45.88
CA ASN A 2 22.04 18.36 -45.55
C ASN A 2 22.29 18.07 -44.05
N LEU A 3 23.39 17.40 -43.68
CA LEU A 3 23.81 17.15 -42.28
C LEU A 3 23.76 18.41 -41.40
N ARG A 4 24.08 19.59 -41.94
CA ARG A 4 23.96 20.86 -41.19
C ARG A 4 22.51 21.19 -40.81
N SER A 5 21.55 20.92 -41.69
CA SER A 5 20.13 21.12 -41.41
C SER A 5 19.62 20.11 -40.38
N LEU A 6 20.12 18.87 -40.40
CA LEU A 6 19.77 17.84 -39.42
C LEU A 6 20.35 18.18 -38.03
N CYS A 7 21.61 18.63 -37.95
CA CYS A 7 22.23 19.07 -36.69
C CYS A 7 21.60 20.36 -36.12
N LEU A 8 21.16 21.29 -36.96
CA LEU A 8 20.42 22.47 -36.50
C LEU A 8 19.03 22.09 -35.99
N LEU A 9 18.31 21.19 -36.67
CA LEU A 9 17.01 20.70 -36.23
C LEU A 9 17.11 19.95 -34.90
N THR A 10 18.13 19.11 -34.70
CA THR A 10 18.34 18.41 -33.42
C THR A 10 18.76 19.34 -32.30
N ALA A 11 19.60 20.35 -32.57
CA ALA A 11 19.99 21.34 -31.56
C ALA A 11 18.82 22.27 -31.16
N LEU A 12 17.96 22.67 -32.11
CA LEU A 12 16.74 23.44 -31.85
C LEU A 12 15.74 22.62 -31.02
N ALA A 13 15.50 21.35 -31.39
CA ALA A 13 14.65 20.45 -30.63
C ALA A 13 15.16 20.21 -29.20
N ALA A 14 16.48 20.02 -29.01
CA ALA A 14 17.09 19.89 -27.69
C ALA A 14 16.97 21.18 -26.86
N SER A 15 17.13 22.37 -27.47
CA SER A 15 16.97 23.65 -26.77
C SER A 15 15.53 23.92 -26.32
N GLN A 16 14.55 23.52 -27.13
CA GLN A 16 13.13 23.62 -26.78
C GLN A 16 12.78 22.63 -25.67
N ALA A 17 13.28 21.40 -25.72
CA ALA A 17 13.09 20.40 -24.66
C ALA A 17 13.68 20.88 -23.32
N LEU A 18 14.88 21.48 -23.31
CA LEU A 18 15.51 22.07 -22.12
C LEU A 18 14.72 23.28 -21.58
N ALA A 19 14.16 24.12 -22.45
CA ALA A 19 13.34 25.25 -22.03
C ALA A 19 11.98 24.80 -21.47
N GLN A 20 11.38 23.75 -22.04
CA GLN A 20 10.18 23.09 -21.52
C GLN A 20 10.45 22.45 -20.15
N ALA A 21 11.61 21.80 -19.95
CA ALA A 21 12.00 21.17 -18.70
C ALA A 21 12.16 22.16 -17.52
N ASN A 22 12.30 23.46 -17.81
CA ASN A 22 12.35 24.53 -16.80
C ASN A 22 10.95 25.03 -16.38
N LEU A 23 9.87 24.52 -16.96
CA LEU A 23 8.52 24.83 -16.52
C LEU A 23 8.11 23.89 -15.36
N ASP A 24 7.82 24.48 -14.20
CA ASP A 24 7.22 23.73 -13.07
C ASP A 24 5.73 23.45 -13.28
N ILE A 25 5.41 22.75 -14.38
CA ILE A 25 4.05 22.34 -14.73
C ILE A 25 3.93 20.83 -14.51
N VAL A 26 2.86 20.38 -13.84
CA VAL A 26 2.50 18.95 -13.70
C VAL A 26 0.96 18.82 -13.77
N PRO A 27 0.40 17.95 -14.63
CA PRO A 27 1.10 17.11 -15.59
C PRO A 27 1.77 17.91 -16.72
N MET A 28 2.84 17.37 -17.31
CA MET A 28 3.50 18.03 -18.45
C MET A 28 2.57 18.11 -19.67
N PRO A 29 2.40 19.29 -20.30
CA PRO A 29 1.60 19.38 -21.52
C PRO A 29 2.22 18.58 -22.66
N ARG A 30 1.39 17.89 -23.44
CA ARG A 30 1.85 17.08 -24.59
C ARG A 30 2.56 17.90 -25.65
N GLU A 31 1.97 19.04 -26.00
CA GLU A 31 2.56 19.98 -26.94
C GLU A 31 2.73 21.33 -26.25
N CYS A 32 3.97 21.82 -26.17
CA CYS A 32 4.27 23.15 -25.65
C CYS A 32 5.43 23.75 -26.44
N GLN A 33 5.15 24.82 -27.17
CA GLN A 33 6.15 25.59 -27.90
C GLN A 33 6.36 26.93 -27.21
N LEU A 34 7.48 27.07 -26.51
CA LEU A 34 7.90 28.36 -25.94
C LEU A 34 8.36 29.32 -27.04
N ARG A 35 8.04 30.59 -26.87
CA ARG A 35 8.43 31.72 -27.73
C ARG A 35 9.25 32.73 -26.92
N ASN A 36 10.07 33.50 -27.62
CA ASN A 36 10.86 34.55 -26.98
C ASN A 36 9.94 35.66 -26.46
N GLY A 37 10.17 36.09 -25.22
CA GLY A 37 9.39 37.14 -24.55
C GLY A 37 8.50 36.60 -23.42
N ALA A 38 7.72 37.50 -22.82
CA ALA A 38 6.78 37.14 -21.78
C ALA A 38 5.54 38.05 -21.81
N PHE A 39 4.42 37.52 -21.35
CA PHE A 39 3.19 38.24 -21.10
C PHE A 39 3.15 38.70 -19.64
N ALA A 40 2.72 39.94 -19.39
CA ALA A 40 2.59 40.51 -18.05
C ALA A 40 1.11 40.46 -17.63
N PRO A 41 0.70 39.50 -16.77
CA PRO A 41 -0.71 39.27 -16.42
C PRO A 41 -1.24 40.22 -15.34
N GLU A 42 -0.37 40.93 -14.60
CA GLU A 42 -0.81 41.86 -13.57
C GLU A 42 -1.70 42.96 -14.16
N ARG A 43 -2.81 43.26 -13.47
CA ARG A 43 -3.80 44.27 -13.84
C ARG A 43 -4.47 44.06 -15.21
N GLN A 44 -4.16 42.97 -15.91
CA GLN A 44 -4.85 42.59 -17.13
C GLN A 44 -6.23 42.05 -16.79
N ASN A 45 -7.25 42.49 -17.52
CA ASN A 45 -8.60 41.98 -17.33
C ASN A 45 -8.68 40.52 -17.79
N LEU A 46 -9.50 39.74 -17.09
CA LEU A 46 -9.81 38.35 -17.42
C LEU A 46 -11.20 38.32 -18.06
N TYR A 47 -11.27 38.05 -19.36
CA TYR A 47 -12.49 37.91 -20.14
C TYR A 47 -12.95 36.46 -20.13
N CYS A 48 -14.01 36.18 -19.40
CA CYS A 48 -14.47 34.83 -19.10
C CYS A 48 -15.82 34.55 -19.75
N ALA A 49 -15.97 33.36 -20.31
CA ALA A 49 -17.25 32.81 -20.74
C ALA A 49 -18.24 32.64 -19.58
N ASP A 50 -19.54 32.69 -19.87
CA ASP A 50 -20.60 32.56 -18.86
C ASP A 50 -20.89 31.08 -18.54
N ASN A 51 -19.90 30.42 -17.94
CA ASN A 51 -20.06 29.09 -17.37
C ASN A 51 -19.21 28.93 -16.09
N ARG A 52 -19.65 28.05 -15.20
CA ARG A 52 -19.10 27.92 -13.84
C ARG A 52 -17.61 27.55 -13.83
N GLN A 53 -17.18 26.62 -14.67
CA GLN A 53 -15.78 26.18 -14.73
C GLN A 53 -14.84 27.28 -15.25
N CYS A 54 -15.26 28.07 -16.24
CA CYS A 54 -14.47 29.21 -16.69
C CYS A 54 -14.37 30.28 -15.58
N GLN A 55 -15.47 30.55 -14.85
CA GLN A 55 -15.43 31.49 -13.71
C GLN A 55 -14.44 31.02 -12.64
N ILE A 56 -14.48 29.74 -12.25
CA ILE A 56 -13.51 29.15 -11.31
C ILE A 56 -12.09 29.27 -11.85
N GLY A 57 -11.86 29.00 -13.14
CA GLY A 57 -10.54 29.16 -13.76
C GLY A 57 -10.02 30.60 -13.70
N ALA A 58 -10.88 31.59 -13.94
CA ALA A 58 -10.51 33.01 -13.83
C ALA A 58 -10.23 33.42 -12.37
N GLU A 59 -11.02 32.90 -11.41
CA GLU A 59 -10.78 33.06 -9.98
C GLU A 59 -9.43 32.45 -9.55
N GLU A 60 -9.07 31.28 -10.08
CA GLU A 60 -7.80 30.58 -9.82
C GLU A 60 -6.58 31.33 -10.37
N ILE A 61 -6.68 31.90 -11.58
CA ILE A 61 -5.63 32.77 -12.14
C ILE A 61 -5.49 34.02 -11.28
N SER A 62 -6.60 34.65 -10.91
CA SER A 62 -6.59 35.84 -10.04
C SER A 62 -6.00 35.53 -8.65
N ALA A 63 -6.32 34.37 -8.09
CA ALA A 63 -5.77 33.89 -6.83
C ALA A 63 -4.25 33.64 -6.95
N ALA A 64 -3.80 33.04 -8.06
CA ALA A 64 -2.38 32.79 -8.29
C ALA A 64 -1.57 34.09 -8.42
N ILE A 65 -2.12 35.13 -9.05
CA ILE A 65 -1.50 36.46 -9.09
C ILE A 65 -1.40 37.05 -7.68
N ARG A 66 -2.44 36.92 -6.86
CA ARG A 66 -2.41 37.36 -5.44
C ARG A 66 -1.45 36.56 -4.58
N ASP A 67 -1.32 35.26 -4.80
CA ASP A 67 -0.36 34.40 -4.09
C ASP A 67 1.08 34.84 -4.38
N LEU A 68 1.34 35.35 -5.58
CA LEU A 68 2.59 36.02 -5.97
C LEU A 68 2.65 37.50 -5.54
N GLN A 69 1.72 37.94 -4.71
CA GLN A 69 1.59 39.30 -4.17
C GLN A 69 1.37 40.39 -5.25
N GLY A 70 0.86 40.01 -6.42
CA GLY A 70 0.48 40.93 -7.49
C GLY A 70 -0.99 41.35 -7.43
N GLU A 71 -1.33 42.33 -8.28
CA GLU A 71 -2.71 42.84 -8.41
C GLU A 71 -3.38 42.22 -9.65
N PRO A 72 -4.42 41.37 -9.48
CA PRO A 72 -5.18 40.85 -10.61
C PRO A 72 -6.08 41.94 -11.21
N GLY A 73 -6.39 41.85 -12.51
CA GLY A 73 -7.42 42.68 -13.13
C GLY A 73 -8.84 42.21 -12.80
N HIS A 74 -9.83 42.82 -13.47
CA HIS A 74 -11.23 42.45 -13.27
C HIS A 74 -11.60 41.21 -14.08
N ILE A 75 -12.42 40.34 -13.49
CA ILE A 75 -13.12 39.28 -14.22
C ILE A 75 -14.35 39.90 -14.88
N LEU A 76 -14.38 39.88 -16.21
CA LEU A 76 -15.39 40.54 -17.04
C LEU A 76 -15.97 39.54 -18.05
N PRO A 77 -17.21 39.77 -18.54
CA PRO A 77 -17.72 38.99 -19.66
C PRO A 77 -16.88 39.21 -20.91
N ILE A 78 -16.91 38.23 -21.81
CA ILE A 78 -16.25 38.32 -23.13
C ILE A 78 -16.74 39.59 -23.86
N PRO A 79 -15.83 40.48 -24.30
CA PRO A 79 -16.21 41.73 -24.94
C PRO A 79 -16.55 41.52 -26.41
N ASN A 80 -17.43 42.37 -26.95
CA ASN A 80 -17.82 42.35 -28.38
C ASN A 80 -16.72 42.87 -29.33
N VAL A 81 -15.58 43.34 -28.78
CA VAL A 81 -14.40 43.81 -29.53
C VAL A 81 -13.18 43.32 -28.76
N ALA A 82 -12.20 42.73 -29.44
CA ALA A 82 -10.95 42.28 -28.81
C ALA A 82 -10.26 43.41 -28.03
N ARG A 83 -9.77 43.06 -26.84
CA ARG A 83 -9.04 43.94 -25.92
C ARG A 83 -7.82 43.19 -25.39
N PRO A 84 -6.73 43.88 -25.00
CA PRO A 84 -5.65 43.25 -24.25
C PRO A 84 -6.17 42.59 -22.97
N GLY A 85 -5.68 41.40 -22.65
CA GLY A 85 -6.13 40.66 -21.48
C GLY A 85 -5.96 39.15 -21.59
N ILE A 86 -6.57 38.45 -20.63
CA ILE A 86 -6.61 36.99 -20.56
C ILE A 86 -8.01 36.53 -20.93
N TYR A 87 -8.16 35.68 -21.93
CA TYR A 87 -9.43 35.12 -22.37
C TYR A 87 -9.55 33.68 -21.89
N LEU A 88 -10.68 33.32 -21.30
CA LEU A 88 -10.98 31.96 -20.86
C LEU A 88 -12.38 31.56 -21.34
N LEU A 89 -12.43 30.61 -22.27
CA LEU A 89 -13.66 30.22 -22.95
C LEU A 89 -13.62 28.77 -23.43
N THR A 90 -14.75 28.28 -23.96
CA THR A 90 -14.83 27.00 -24.67
C THR A 90 -14.80 27.19 -26.18
N ARG A 91 -14.48 26.14 -26.95
CA ARG A 91 -14.45 26.20 -28.43
C ARG A 91 -15.76 26.75 -29.02
N ASN A 92 -16.91 26.36 -28.45
CA ASN A 92 -18.24 26.82 -28.87
C ASN A 92 -18.50 28.32 -28.62
N GLU A 93 -17.61 29.00 -27.90
CA GLU A 93 -17.73 30.41 -27.55
C GLU A 93 -16.68 31.27 -28.27
N THR A 94 -15.78 30.66 -29.05
CA THR A 94 -14.72 31.37 -29.78
C THR A 94 -15.27 32.40 -30.77
N ASP A 95 -16.35 32.07 -31.49
CA ASP A 95 -17.00 33.00 -32.43
C ASP A 95 -17.56 34.27 -31.78
N LYS A 96 -17.84 34.23 -30.46
CA LYS A 96 -18.37 35.36 -29.69
C LYS A 96 -17.28 36.25 -29.11
N SER A 97 -16.01 35.90 -29.30
CA SER A 97 -14.88 36.54 -28.62
C SER A 97 -14.34 37.80 -29.29
N ALA A 98 -14.72 38.03 -30.55
CA ALA A 98 -14.17 39.08 -31.41
C ALA A 98 -12.63 39.08 -31.49
N LEU A 99 -11.98 37.94 -31.17
CA LEU A 99 -10.53 37.76 -31.23
C LEU A 99 -10.04 37.84 -32.70
N PRO A 100 -8.77 38.26 -32.92
CA PRO A 100 -8.21 38.30 -34.28
C PRO A 100 -8.27 36.94 -34.97
N GLN A 101 -8.51 36.94 -36.29
CA GLN A 101 -8.62 35.68 -37.05
C GLN A 101 -7.36 34.81 -36.92
N GLU A 102 -6.16 35.40 -36.88
CA GLU A 102 -4.91 34.64 -36.66
C GLU A 102 -4.89 33.90 -35.31
N VAL A 103 -5.44 34.52 -34.26
CA VAL A 103 -5.58 33.91 -32.93
C VAL A 103 -6.60 32.77 -32.99
N LEU A 104 -7.76 33.02 -33.63
CA LEU A 104 -8.82 32.03 -33.82
C LEU A 104 -8.35 30.84 -34.65
N ASP A 105 -7.61 31.07 -35.73
CA ASP A 105 -7.04 30.03 -36.59
C ASP A 105 -6.04 29.18 -35.80
N SER A 106 -5.20 29.81 -34.99
CA SER A 106 -4.21 29.11 -34.17
C SER A 106 -4.85 28.25 -33.08
N ILE A 107 -5.87 28.73 -32.37
CA ILE A 107 -6.55 27.97 -31.31
C ILE A 107 -7.52 26.92 -31.87
N ASN A 108 -8.10 27.16 -33.05
CA ASN A 108 -9.03 26.23 -33.70
C ASN A 108 -8.34 25.20 -34.60
N ALA A 109 -7.05 25.36 -34.90
CA ALA A 109 -6.27 24.41 -35.71
C ALA A 109 -6.27 22.97 -35.16
N LYS A 110 -6.46 22.78 -33.85
CA LYS A 110 -6.59 21.46 -33.22
C LYS A 110 -7.81 21.42 -32.30
N ASP A 111 -8.49 20.28 -32.27
CA ASP A 111 -9.46 19.96 -31.22
C ASP A 111 -8.87 18.85 -30.33
N PRO A 112 -8.40 19.19 -29.11
CA PRO A 112 -7.83 18.22 -28.20
C PRO A 112 -8.86 17.25 -27.56
N GLY A 113 -10.16 17.39 -27.89
CA GLY A 113 -11.21 16.50 -27.40
C GLY A 113 -11.62 16.75 -25.94
N PRO A 114 -12.51 15.91 -25.37
CA PRO A 114 -13.04 16.11 -24.02
C PRO A 114 -11.95 16.32 -22.96
N GLN A 115 -12.15 17.28 -22.06
CA GLN A 115 -11.17 17.74 -21.06
C GLN A 115 -9.85 18.30 -21.62
N GLY A 116 -9.68 18.35 -22.95
CA GLY A 116 -8.54 18.95 -23.61
C GLY A 116 -8.67 20.47 -23.74
N TYR A 117 -7.53 21.13 -23.95
CA TYR A 117 -7.46 22.58 -24.10
C TYR A 117 -6.29 23.05 -24.96
N THR A 118 -6.40 24.29 -25.44
CA THR A 118 -5.32 25.03 -26.09
C THR A 118 -5.04 26.32 -25.32
N ILE A 119 -3.77 26.74 -25.28
CA ILE A 119 -3.36 28.03 -24.70
C ILE A 119 -2.48 28.75 -25.70
N LEU A 120 -2.83 30.00 -26.00
CA LEU A 120 -2.06 30.91 -26.82
C LEU A 120 -1.62 32.10 -25.99
N ILE A 121 -0.31 32.34 -25.87
CA ILE A 121 0.22 33.47 -25.10
C ILE A 121 1.07 34.35 -26.02
N ARG A 122 0.67 35.62 -26.14
CA ARG A 122 1.33 36.69 -26.89
C ARG A 122 1.54 37.89 -25.97
N GLU A 123 2.32 38.88 -26.42
CA GLU A 123 2.74 40.02 -25.59
C GLU A 123 1.59 40.78 -24.92
N ASN A 124 0.44 40.92 -25.60
CA ASN A 124 -0.71 41.69 -25.11
C ASN A 124 -1.96 40.84 -24.86
N ILE A 125 -1.93 39.55 -25.17
CA ILE A 125 -3.11 38.69 -25.07
C ILE A 125 -2.72 37.25 -24.73
N ALA A 126 -3.43 36.69 -23.76
CA ALA A 126 -3.42 35.25 -23.48
C ALA A 126 -4.81 34.68 -23.73
N VAL A 127 -4.93 33.56 -24.43
CA VAL A 127 -6.21 32.92 -24.75
C VAL A 127 -6.15 31.46 -24.35
N ILE A 128 -7.08 31.04 -23.49
CA ILE A 128 -7.24 29.69 -23.00
C ILE A 128 -8.58 29.17 -23.52
N VAL A 129 -8.55 28.13 -24.34
CA VAL A 129 -9.75 27.54 -24.94
C VAL A 129 -9.83 26.06 -24.59
N GLY A 130 -10.86 25.69 -23.82
CA GLY A 130 -11.20 24.28 -23.62
C GLY A 130 -12.06 23.72 -24.74
N SER A 131 -11.88 22.46 -25.09
CA SER A 131 -12.85 21.73 -25.93
C SER A 131 -14.20 21.57 -25.23
N ASP A 132 -14.19 21.50 -23.90
CA ASP A 132 -15.36 21.62 -23.02
C ASP A 132 -15.04 22.53 -21.81
N SER A 133 -16.01 22.74 -20.93
CA SER A 133 -15.84 23.63 -19.77
C SER A 133 -14.80 23.11 -18.76
N VAL A 134 -14.65 21.79 -18.63
CA VAL A 134 -13.61 21.18 -17.77
C VAL A 134 -12.23 21.34 -18.40
N GLY A 135 -12.11 21.22 -19.73
CA GLY A 135 -10.89 21.52 -20.46
C GLY A 135 -10.44 22.96 -20.27
N ALA A 136 -11.38 23.92 -20.32
CA ALA A 136 -11.06 25.33 -20.08
C ALA A 136 -10.51 25.53 -18.65
N LEU A 137 -11.14 24.90 -17.66
CA LEU A 137 -10.65 24.89 -16.28
C LEU A 137 -9.24 24.27 -16.16
N TYR A 138 -8.97 23.14 -16.82
CA TYR A 138 -7.64 22.53 -16.84
C TYR A 138 -6.58 23.40 -17.52
N GLY A 139 -6.96 24.13 -18.58
CA GLY A 139 -6.10 25.14 -19.21
C GLY A 139 -5.78 26.29 -18.27
N ALA A 140 -6.76 26.75 -17.48
CA ALA A 140 -6.54 27.75 -16.45
C ALA A 140 -5.57 27.28 -15.36
N TYR A 141 -5.62 26.00 -14.95
CA TYR A 141 -4.64 25.43 -14.02
C TYR A 141 -3.22 25.38 -14.61
N THR A 142 -3.09 25.04 -15.89
CA THR A 142 -1.78 25.11 -16.58
C THR A 142 -1.26 26.55 -16.64
N PHE A 143 -2.09 27.52 -17.03
CA PHE A 143 -1.70 28.93 -17.03
C PHE A 143 -1.30 29.40 -15.62
N ARG A 144 -2.07 29.01 -14.59
CA ARG A 144 -1.74 29.24 -13.18
C ARG A 144 -0.36 28.70 -12.82
N GLN A 145 -0.06 27.46 -13.20
CA GLN A 145 1.24 26.85 -12.94
C GLN A 145 2.37 27.49 -13.73
N MET A 146 2.11 28.24 -14.80
CA MET A 146 3.13 28.98 -15.56
C MET A 146 3.45 30.36 -14.99
N LEU A 147 2.65 30.88 -14.06
CA LEU A 147 2.91 32.18 -13.43
C LEU A 147 4.21 32.13 -12.62
N ARG A 148 5.08 33.12 -12.84
CA ARG A 148 6.37 33.25 -12.15
C ARG A 148 6.64 34.73 -11.86
N GLY A 149 7.53 34.96 -10.91
CA GLY A 149 8.06 36.30 -10.62
C GLY A 149 7.69 36.80 -9.23
N ARG A 150 7.80 38.11 -9.07
CA ARG A 150 7.55 38.86 -7.83
C ARG A 150 6.62 40.04 -8.13
N PRO A 151 6.05 40.72 -7.12
CA PRO A 151 5.16 41.85 -7.34
C PRO A 151 5.74 42.90 -8.30
N GLY A 152 4.92 43.34 -9.25
CA GLY A 152 5.32 44.31 -10.29
C GLY A 152 6.20 43.72 -11.40
N ALA A 153 6.48 42.42 -11.36
CA ALA A 153 7.26 41.68 -12.34
C ALA A 153 6.76 40.23 -12.51
N ILE A 154 5.49 39.96 -12.21
CA ILE A 154 4.87 38.67 -12.53
C ILE A 154 4.80 38.55 -14.05
N SER A 155 5.14 37.37 -14.56
CA SER A 155 5.13 37.09 -15.99
C SER A 155 4.79 35.65 -16.28
N VAL A 156 4.36 35.41 -17.52
CA VAL A 156 4.17 34.09 -18.11
C VAL A 156 4.95 34.04 -19.43
N PRO A 157 5.76 33.01 -19.70
CA PRO A 157 6.44 32.88 -20.98
C PRO A 157 5.45 32.89 -22.15
N LEU A 158 5.83 33.49 -23.28
CA LEU A 158 5.03 33.35 -24.50
C LEU A 158 5.06 31.89 -24.95
N ALA A 159 3.90 31.35 -25.31
CA ALA A 159 3.76 29.92 -25.56
C ALA A 159 2.56 29.60 -26.47
N ASP A 160 2.67 28.49 -27.18
CA ASP A 160 1.55 27.77 -27.79
C ASP A 160 1.46 26.38 -27.15
N ILE A 161 0.32 26.06 -26.55
CA ILE A 161 0.09 24.79 -25.85
C ILE A 161 -1.16 24.13 -26.41
N CYS A 162 -1.08 22.83 -26.66
CA CYS A 162 -2.21 21.96 -26.96
C CYS A 162 -2.08 20.70 -26.10
N ASP A 163 -3.09 20.39 -25.30
CA ASP A 163 -2.96 19.36 -24.27
C ASP A 163 -4.27 18.63 -23.99
N TRP A 164 -4.18 17.34 -23.68
CA TRP A 164 -5.31 16.43 -23.46
C TRP A 164 -4.90 15.18 -22.67
N PRO A 165 -5.82 14.57 -21.91
CA PRO A 165 -5.54 13.35 -21.16
C PRO A 165 -5.67 12.08 -22.03
N ASP A 166 -4.89 11.04 -21.73
CA ASP A 166 -5.14 9.67 -22.25
C ASP A 166 -6.34 9.02 -21.56
N PHE A 167 -6.37 9.05 -20.23
CA PHE A 167 -7.50 8.58 -19.44
C PHE A 167 -8.36 9.77 -19.01
N ARG A 168 -9.67 9.72 -19.29
CA ARG A 168 -10.61 10.77 -18.86
C ARG A 168 -10.83 10.76 -17.34
N PHE A 169 -10.75 9.60 -16.71
CA PHE A 169 -10.92 9.42 -15.27
C PHE A 169 -9.61 8.91 -14.67
N ARG A 170 -8.99 9.72 -13.80
CA ARG A 170 -7.60 9.61 -13.41
C ARG A 170 -7.43 9.73 -11.91
N SER A 171 -6.81 8.68 -11.34
CA SER A 171 -6.22 8.60 -9.99
C SER A 171 -7.17 8.91 -8.84
N GLN A 172 -7.09 8.12 -7.78
CA GLN A 172 -7.96 8.27 -6.61
C GLN A 172 -7.25 9.19 -5.60
N VAL A 173 -7.94 10.22 -5.11
CA VAL A 173 -7.49 10.98 -3.92
C VAL A 173 -8.43 10.72 -2.77
N GLU A 174 -7.87 10.37 -1.60
CA GLU A 174 -8.65 9.93 -0.45
C GLU A 174 -8.78 11.01 0.63
N PHE A 175 -9.95 11.05 1.28
CA PHE A 175 -10.21 11.89 2.45
C PHE A 175 -11.29 11.27 3.34
N ARG A 176 -11.35 11.75 4.59
CA ARG A 176 -12.43 11.39 5.52
C ARG A 176 -13.69 12.19 5.19
N PRO A 177 -14.88 11.59 5.16
CA PRO A 177 -16.12 12.29 4.83
C PRO A 177 -16.40 13.47 5.76
N ALA A 178 -17.01 14.53 5.21
CA ALA A 178 -17.27 15.75 5.97
C ALA A 178 -18.51 15.52 6.82
N ARG A 179 -18.38 15.77 8.13
CA ARG A 179 -19.50 15.65 9.08
C ARG A 179 -19.82 16.97 9.76
N ASN A 180 -18.97 17.98 9.60
CA ASN A 180 -19.16 19.32 10.14
C ASN A 180 -18.50 20.37 9.22
N ALA A 181 -18.66 21.65 9.58
CA ALA A 181 -18.13 22.77 8.81
C ALA A 181 -16.59 22.79 8.70
N ALA A 182 -15.87 22.40 9.76
CA ALA A 182 -14.41 22.37 9.73
C ALA A 182 -13.88 21.28 8.77
N ASP A 183 -14.52 20.11 8.76
CA ASP A 183 -14.19 19.05 7.81
C ASP A 183 -14.44 19.49 6.36
N LEU A 184 -15.57 20.18 6.11
CA LEU A 184 -15.93 20.68 4.79
C LEU A 184 -14.87 21.65 4.26
N GLU A 185 -14.45 22.62 5.04
CA GLU A 185 -13.42 23.57 4.60
C GLU A 185 -12.06 22.89 4.37
N LYS A 186 -11.67 21.92 5.22
CA LYS A 186 -10.46 21.12 5.01
C LYS A 186 -10.53 20.34 3.68
N GLN A 187 -11.69 19.77 3.34
CA GLN A 187 -11.86 19.04 2.08
C GLN A 187 -11.80 19.94 0.87
N LYS A 188 -12.43 21.11 0.91
CA LYS A 188 -12.36 22.10 -0.18
C LYS A 188 -10.92 22.48 -0.49
N GLN A 189 -10.12 22.76 0.54
CA GLN A 189 -8.68 23.05 0.40
C GLN A 189 -7.92 21.89 -0.26
N LEU A 190 -8.20 20.65 0.13
CA LEU A 190 -7.58 19.47 -0.48
C LEU A 190 -8.01 19.30 -1.95
N ILE A 191 -9.29 19.47 -2.25
CA ILE A 191 -9.82 19.41 -3.62
C ILE A 191 -9.13 20.45 -4.50
N ASP A 192 -8.98 21.69 -4.02
CA ASP A 192 -8.28 22.77 -4.74
C ASP A 192 -6.81 22.43 -5.01
N ILE A 193 -6.13 21.73 -4.09
CA ILE A 193 -4.76 21.27 -4.31
C ILE A 193 -4.72 20.19 -5.40
N TRP A 194 -5.57 19.18 -5.32
CA TRP A 194 -5.52 18.03 -6.23
C TRP A 194 -5.96 18.35 -7.65
N VAL A 195 -6.98 19.19 -7.81
CA VAL A 195 -7.47 19.58 -9.14
C VAL A 195 -6.41 20.33 -9.94
N ARG A 196 -5.49 21.06 -9.28
CA ARG A 196 -4.37 21.75 -9.95
C ARG A 196 -3.43 20.78 -10.66
N PHE A 197 -3.41 19.50 -10.26
CA PHE A 197 -2.69 18.41 -10.91
C PHE A 197 -3.59 17.55 -11.82
N LYS A 198 -4.79 18.05 -12.13
CA LYS A 198 -5.77 17.44 -13.04
C LYS A 198 -6.18 16.01 -12.65
N LEU A 199 -6.06 15.67 -11.37
CA LEU A 199 -6.68 14.48 -10.79
C LEU A 199 -8.19 14.69 -10.72
N ASN A 200 -8.98 13.63 -10.91
CA ASN A 200 -10.43 13.80 -10.95
C ASN A 200 -11.27 12.65 -10.40
N ILE A 201 -10.70 11.64 -9.76
CA ILE A 201 -11.48 10.66 -9.00
C ILE A 201 -11.29 10.93 -7.51
N LEU A 202 -12.40 11.20 -6.83
CA LEU A 202 -12.39 11.59 -5.42
C LEU A 202 -12.95 10.43 -4.57
N HIS A 203 -12.07 9.71 -3.85
CA HIS A 203 -12.40 8.51 -3.10
C HIS A 203 -12.81 8.80 -1.66
N VAL A 204 -13.95 8.25 -1.24
CA VAL A 204 -14.36 8.24 0.16
C VAL A 204 -14.43 6.81 0.69
N ASN A 205 -13.35 6.37 1.34
CA ASN A 205 -13.04 4.97 1.66
C ASN A 205 -13.86 4.36 2.82
N PHE A 206 -14.94 4.99 3.26
CA PHE A 206 -15.57 4.72 4.57
C PHE A 206 -16.92 3.97 4.50
N TYR A 207 -17.54 3.87 3.32
CA TYR A 207 -18.96 3.47 3.25
C TYR A 207 -19.23 1.98 3.03
N MET A 208 -18.22 1.13 2.89
CA MET A 208 -18.41 -0.24 2.38
C MET A 208 -19.39 -1.06 3.24
N ASN A 209 -19.24 -1.01 4.57
CA ASN A 209 -20.05 -1.78 5.52
C ASN A 209 -20.90 -0.88 6.46
N GLU A 210 -20.79 0.44 6.31
CA GLU A 210 -21.55 1.37 7.15
C GLU A 210 -23.06 1.24 6.93
N ASP A 211 -23.83 1.57 7.97
CA ASP A 211 -25.26 1.70 7.88
C ASP A 211 -25.64 3.12 7.44
N LEU A 212 -26.07 3.27 6.19
CA LEU A 212 -26.47 4.56 5.63
C LEU A 212 -27.70 5.16 6.34
N ARG A 213 -28.46 4.36 7.12
CA ARG A 213 -29.57 4.84 7.96
C ARG A 213 -29.10 5.73 9.11
N ASN A 214 -27.84 5.62 9.51
CA ASN A 214 -27.28 6.37 10.63
C ASN A 214 -26.81 7.78 10.26
N TYR A 215 -26.84 8.13 8.96
CA TYR A 215 -26.44 9.45 8.50
C TYR A 215 -27.57 10.46 8.70
N SER A 216 -27.32 11.46 9.53
CA SER A 216 -28.22 12.60 9.72
C SER A 216 -28.36 13.45 8.45
N ASP A 217 -29.43 14.23 8.36
CA ASP A 217 -29.63 15.13 7.22
C ASP A 217 -28.55 16.22 7.17
N GLU A 218 -28.08 16.71 8.32
CA GLU A 218 -26.93 17.60 8.42
C GLU A 218 -25.65 16.97 7.87
N GLU A 219 -25.30 15.73 8.24
CA GLU A 219 -24.13 15.04 7.68
C GLU A 219 -24.24 14.88 6.16
N LYS A 220 -25.42 14.46 5.65
CA LYS A 220 -25.66 14.36 4.20
C LYS A 220 -25.48 15.71 3.51
N LYS A 221 -25.92 16.81 4.13
CA LYS A 221 -25.75 18.17 3.60
C LYS A 221 -24.28 18.57 3.51
N PHE A 222 -23.44 18.24 4.50
CA PHE A 222 -22.00 18.49 4.43
C PHE A 222 -21.32 17.65 3.35
N LEU A 223 -21.71 16.38 3.21
CA LEU A 223 -21.23 15.53 2.12
C LEU A 223 -21.62 16.09 0.75
N ARG A 224 -22.88 16.50 0.58
CA ARG A 224 -23.38 17.11 -0.65
C ARG A 224 -22.60 18.37 -0.99
N ALA A 225 -22.40 19.27 -0.04
CA ALA A 225 -21.66 20.50 -0.25
C ALA A 225 -20.20 20.23 -0.69
N SER A 226 -19.56 19.23 -0.10
CA SER A 226 -18.20 18.82 -0.49
C SER A 226 -18.16 18.21 -1.89
N ASN A 227 -19.07 17.28 -2.18
CA ASN A 227 -19.15 16.60 -3.46
C ASN A 227 -19.51 17.56 -4.60
N GLU A 228 -20.44 18.49 -4.40
CA GLU A 228 -20.76 19.51 -5.40
C GLU A 228 -19.59 20.45 -5.66
N TYR A 229 -18.89 20.87 -4.60
CA TYR A 229 -17.68 21.67 -4.75
C TYR A 229 -16.59 20.96 -5.57
N ALA A 230 -16.45 19.65 -5.38
CA ALA A 230 -15.57 18.79 -6.18
C ALA A 230 -16.04 18.70 -7.65
N VAL A 231 -17.33 18.46 -7.89
CA VAL A 231 -17.92 18.36 -9.23
C VAL A 231 -17.75 19.65 -10.03
N GLU A 232 -17.93 20.81 -9.40
CA GLU A 232 -17.67 22.11 -10.03
C GLU A 232 -16.23 22.25 -10.52
N ARG A 233 -15.28 21.58 -9.86
CA ARG A 233 -13.85 21.53 -10.19
C ARG A 233 -13.48 20.38 -11.13
N GLY A 234 -14.47 19.64 -11.63
CA GLY A 234 -14.26 18.54 -12.57
C GLY A 234 -13.88 17.22 -11.92
N PHE A 235 -14.08 17.06 -10.60
CA PHE A 235 -13.97 15.76 -9.93
C PHE A 235 -15.23 14.92 -10.06
N TYR A 236 -15.05 13.61 -9.90
CA TYR A 236 -16.09 12.61 -9.77
C TYR A 236 -15.98 12.00 -8.36
N PRO A 237 -16.77 12.49 -7.40
CA PRO A 237 -16.87 11.86 -6.09
C PRO A 237 -17.39 10.44 -6.24
N TYR A 238 -16.67 9.49 -5.65
CA TYR A 238 -17.06 8.10 -5.64
C TYR A 238 -17.04 7.50 -4.25
N PHE A 239 -17.89 6.49 -4.08
CA PHE A 239 -17.93 5.69 -2.87
C PHE A 239 -18.09 4.20 -3.22
N ARG A 240 -17.69 3.36 -2.28
CA ARG A 240 -17.66 1.89 -2.41
C ARG A 240 -18.77 1.24 -1.59
N ARG A 241 -19.43 0.23 -2.15
CA ARG A 241 -20.42 -0.65 -1.48
C ARG A 241 -20.19 -2.11 -1.85
N THR A 242 -20.94 -2.99 -1.20
CA THR A 242 -21.02 -4.42 -1.51
C THR A 242 -22.45 -4.81 -1.91
N THR A 243 -22.60 -5.93 -2.64
CA THR A 243 -23.89 -6.56 -2.94
C THR A 243 -24.50 -7.30 -1.73
N ALA A 244 -23.84 -7.28 -0.56
CA ALA A 244 -24.38 -7.89 0.65
C ALA A 244 -25.75 -7.31 1.02
N VAL A 245 -26.67 -8.20 1.37
CA VAL A 245 -28.06 -7.88 1.73
C VAL A 245 -28.29 -7.72 3.24
N ALA A 246 -27.37 -8.20 4.07
CA ALA A 246 -27.43 -8.08 5.52
C ALA A 246 -26.03 -8.13 6.14
N PHE A 247 -25.88 -7.55 7.34
CA PHE A 247 -24.62 -7.49 8.07
C PHE A 247 -24.80 -7.88 9.55
N ALA A 248 -23.97 -8.78 10.07
CA ALA A 248 -23.92 -9.10 11.49
C ALA A 248 -23.08 -8.07 12.28
N PRO A 249 -23.37 -7.85 13.58
CA PRO A 249 -24.55 -8.32 14.32
C PRO A 249 -25.81 -7.48 14.03
N ARG A 250 -25.71 -6.42 13.23
CA ARG A 250 -26.75 -5.40 13.02
C ARG A 250 -28.09 -5.97 12.57
N ASP A 251 -28.08 -6.91 11.64
CA ASP A 251 -29.28 -7.43 10.97
C ASP A 251 -29.60 -8.87 11.43
N ALA A 252 -29.31 -9.21 12.69
CA ALA A 252 -29.38 -10.57 13.23
C ALA A 252 -30.73 -11.29 13.01
N GLU A 253 -31.86 -10.59 13.12
CA GLU A 253 -33.19 -11.19 12.89
C GLU A 253 -33.41 -11.52 11.40
N LEU A 254 -33.05 -10.62 10.49
CA LEU A 254 -33.12 -10.87 9.05
C LEU A 254 -32.20 -12.04 8.65
N ILE A 255 -31.02 -12.13 9.28
CA ILE A 255 -30.05 -13.19 9.02
C ILE A 255 -30.60 -14.58 9.36
N LYS A 256 -31.44 -14.73 10.40
CA LYS A 256 -32.10 -16.01 10.71
C LYS A 256 -32.98 -16.53 9.58
N GLU A 257 -33.49 -15.62 8.75
CA GLU A 257 -34.34 -15.93 7.60
C GLU A 257 -33.54 -16.09 6.29
N LEU A 258 -32.26 -15.69 6.29
CA LEU A 258 -31.35 -15.81 5.16
C LEU A 258 -30.63 -17.17 5.21
N ASN A 259 -31.16 -18.15 4.48
CA ASN A 259 -30.47 -19.42 4.23
C ASN A 259 -29.63 -19.35 2.95
N ASP A 260 -28.64 -18.46 2.92
CA ASP A 260 -27.78 -18.19 1.76
C ASP A 260 -26.32 -17.97 2.21
N TYR A 261 -25.41 -17.84 1.25
CA TYR A 261 -23.98 -17.74 1.54
C TYR A 261 -23.61 -16.48 2.34
N HIS A 262 -22.66 -16.63 3.26
CA HIS A 262 -22.08 -15.53 4.03
C HIS A 262 -20.55 -15.56 4.01
N ASN A 263 -19.95 -14.37 4.05
CA ASN A 263 -18.51 -14.20 4.23
C ASN A 263 -18.29 -13.28 5.44
N LYS A 264 -17.73 -13.83 6.52
CA LYS A 264 -17.63 -13.18 7.83
C LYS A 264 -18.99 -12.63 8.24
N ASP A 265 -19.08 -11.34 8.53
CA ASP A 265 -20.30 -10.65 8.95
C ASP A 265 -21.20 -10.21 7.78
N SER A 266 -20.86 -10.48 6.52
CA SER A 266 -21.64 -10.04 5.35
C SER A 266 -22.41 -11.19 4.71
N TYR A 267 -23.71 -11.00 4.49
CA TYR A 267 -24.61 -12.01 3.94
C TYR A 267 -25.11 -11.59 2.56
N TYR A 268 -25.21 -12.53 1.64
CA TYR A 268 -25.49 -12.26 0.23
C TYR A 268 -26.61 -13.17 -0.26
N SER A 269 -27.47 -12.68 -1.15
CA SER A 269 -28.51 -13.54 -1.71
C SER A 269 -28.81 -13.31 -3.18
N TRP A 270 -28.96 -14.42 -3.91
CA TRP A 270 -29.36 -14.50 -5.32
C TRP A 270 -30.85 -14.77 -5.55
N THR A 271 -31.62 -14.90 -4.47
CA THR A 271 -33.05 -15.26 -4.53
C THR A 271 -33.95 -14.21 -3.89
N ARG A 272 -33.37 -13.28 -3.12
CA ARG A 272 -34.09 -12.18 -2.44
C ARG A 272 -33.98 -10.88 -3.22
N ASP A 273 -34.71 -10.83 -4.34
CA ASP A 273 -34.81 -9.62 -5.17
C ASP A 273 -35.36 -8.43 -4.38
N ASP A 274 -36.25 -8.68 -3.42
CA ASP A 274 -36.83 -7.66 -2.54
C ASP A 274 -35.78 -6.97 -1.65
N LEU A 275 -34.83 -7.74 -1.11
CA LEU A 275 -33.73 -7.19 -0.30
C LEU A 275 -32.69 -6.47 -1.17
N ASN A 276 -32.35 -7.06 -2.32
CA ASN A 276 -31.45 -6.43 -3.29
C ASN A 276 -32.03 -5.09 -3.77
N LEU A 277 -33.33 -5.06 -4.09
CA LEU A 277 -34.03 -3.84 -4.48
C LEU A 277 -34.01 -2.81 -3.35
N ALA A 278 -34.38 -3.18 -2.12
CA ALA A 278 -34.43 -2.25 -0.99
C ALA A 278 -33.06 -1.59 -0.71
N ILE A 279 -31.96 -2.33 -0.87
CA ILE A 279 -30.61 -1.79 -0.68
C ILE A 279 -30.19 -0.94 -1.87
N ALA A 280 -30.45 -1.38 -3.09
CA ALA A 280 -30.19 -0.59 -4.28
C ALA A 280 -30.91 0.77 -4.20
N THR A 281 -32.21 0.78 -3.88
CA THR A 281 -33.00 2.00 -3.66
C THR A 281 -32.31 2.93 -2.65
N ARG A 282 -31.99 2.41 -1.46
CA ARG A 282 -31.37 3.21 -0.39
C ARG A 282 -30.03 3.80 -0.80
N VAL A 283 -29.20 3.01 -1.49
CA VAL A 283 -27.89 3.47 -1.94
C VAL A 283 -28.04 4.54 -3.02
N MET A 284 -28.94 4.36 -3.99
CA MET A 284 -29.18 5.36 -5.04
C MET A 284 -29.76 6.67 -4.48
N GLU A 285 -30.67 6.59 -3.50
CA GLU A 285 -31.16 7.77 -2.77
C GLU A 285 -30.03 8.47 -2.04
N PHE A 286 -29.16 7.72 -1.36
CA PHE A 286 -27.99 8.28 -0.70
C PHE A 286 -27.05 8.96 -1.69
N CYS A 287 -26.76 8.36 -2.86
CA CYS A 287 -25.97 8.98 -3.93
C CYS A 287 -26.54 10.32 -4.36
N ARG A 288 -27.85 10.36 -4.65
CA ARG A 288 -28.57 11.54 -5.08
C ARG A 288 -28.51 12.63 -4.01
N ASP A 289 -28.79 12.26 -2.76
CA ASP A 289 -28.88 13.20 -1.64
C ASP A 289 -27.51 13.75 -1.21
N THR A 290 -26.43 13.04 -1.52
CA THR A 290 -25.06 13.44 -1.17
C THR A 290 -24.22 13.86 -2.38
N GLY A 291 -24.76 13.81 -3.60
CA GLY A 291 -24.08 14.29 -4.81
C GLY A 291 -22.93 13.40 -5.32
N PHE A 292 -22.90 12.11 -4.98
CA PHE A 292 -21.92 11.19 -5.58
C PHE A 292 -22.14 11.04 -7.10
N ARG A 293 -21.05 10.77 -7.83
CA ARG A 293 -21.04 10.62 -9.29
C ARG A 293 -20.56 9.25 -9.77
N MET A 294 -20.01 8.46 -8.87
CA MET A 294 -19.51 7.11 -9.14
C MET A 294 -19.85 6.18 -7.98
N LEU A 295 -20.31 4.97 -8.29
CA LEU A 295 -20.52 3.89 -7.34
C LEU A 295 -19.72 2.67 -7.80
N PHE A 296 -18.83 2.20 -6.91
CA PHE A 296 -18.14 0.94 -7.06
C PHE A 296 -18.82 -0.13 -6.19
N LEU A 297 -19.48 -1.09 -6.83
CA LEU A 297 -20.26 -2.15 -6.17
C LEU A 297 -19.51 -3.47 -6.21
N HIS A 298 -19.02 -3.92 -5.07
CA HIS A 298 -18.21 -5.12 -4.95
C HIS A 298 -19.08 -6.35 -4.65
N PRO A 299 -19.10 -7.39 -5.52
CA PRO A 299 -19.79 -8.63 -5.21
C PRO A 299 -18.94 -9.54 -4.31
N ILE A 300 -19.39 -10.78 -4.13
CA ILE A 300 -18.56 -11.83 -3.53
C ILE A 300 -17.40 -12.14 -4.45
N ASP A 301 -16.19 -12.14 -3.89
CA ASP A 301 -14.96 -12.52 -4.57
C ASP A 301 -14.32 -13.73 -3.88
N GLY A 302 -14.69 -14.93 -4.33
CA GLY A 302 -14.24 -16.18 -3.72
C GLY A 302 -14.35 -17.37 -4.66
N GLY A 303 -13.56 -18.40 -4.37
CA GLY A 303 -13.56 -19.69 -5.09
C GLY A 303 -12.77 -19.72 -6.41
N ALA A 304 -12.13 -18.60 -6.78
CA ALA A 304 -11.26 -18.49 -7.95
C ALA A 304 -11.95 -18.95 -9.24
N ILE A 305 -11.21 -19.58 -10.15
CA ILE A 305 -11.76 -20.16 -11.38
C ILE A 305 -12.49 -21.50 -11.16
N PHE A 306 -12.33 -22.13 -9.99
CA PHE A 306 -12.87 -23.46 -9.70
C PHE A 306 -14.32 -23.41 -9.21
N ASP A 307 -14.64 -22.46 -8.35
CA ASP A 307 -15.98 -22.25 -7.76
C ASP A 307 -16.29 -20.75 -7.63
N PRO A 308 -16.30 -19.98 -8.73
CA PRO A 308 -16.42 -18.53 -8.67
C PRO A 308 -17.72 -18.08 -7.99
N GLU A 309 -17.60 -17.04 -7.14
CA GLU A 309 -18.68 -16.53 -6.28
C GLU A 309 -19.21 -17.56 -5.28
N MET A 310 -18.40 -18.59 -4.97
CA MET A 310 -18.70 -19.69 -4.05
C MET A 310 -20.01 -20.40 -4.40
N TRP A 311 -20.20 -20.74 -5.69
CA TRP A 311 -21.43 -21.37 -6.19
C TRP A 311 -21.78 -22.66 -5.44
N MET A 312 -20.79 -23.53 -5.19
CA MET A 312 -21.02 -24.79 -4.48
C MET A 312 -21.50 -24.58 -3.03
N GLN A 313 -21.18 -23.43 -2.44
CA GLN A 313 -21.56 -23.07 -1.07
C GLN A 313 -22.92 -22.33 -1.01
N ARG A 314 -23.60 -22.13 -2.14
CA ARG A 314 -24.93 -21.50 -2.16
C ARG A 314 -26.00 -22.41 -1.58
N GLY A 315 -27.00 -21.77 -0.97
CA GLY A 315 -28.15 -22.44 -0.37
C GLY A 315 -29.06 -23.10 -1.39
N GLU A 316 -29.87 -24.05 -0.92
CA GLU A 316 -30.79 -24.85 -1.75
C GLU A 316 -31.74 -24.03 -2.60
N ALA A 317 -32.20 -22.87 -2.11
CA ALA A 317 -33.09 -21.99 -2.86
C ALA A 317 -32.41 -21.46 -4.15
N ALA A 318 -31.16 -21.04 -4.05
CA ALA A 318 -30.40 -20.56 -5.19
C ALA A 318 -30.13 -21.68 -6.21
N LYS A 319 -29.76 -22.87 -5.74
CA LYS A 319 -29.53 -24.06 -6.60
C LYS A 319 -30.79 -24.61 -7.25
N ARG A 320 -31.98 -24.34 -6.68
CA ARG A 320 -33.26 -24.65 -7.33
C ARG A 320 -33.64 -23.62 -8.39
N GLN A 321 -33.31 -22.35 -8.17
CA GLN A 321 -33.66 -21.27 -9.08
C GLN A 321 -32.74 -21.19 -10.29
N TRP A 322 -31.44 -21.47 -10.11
CA TRP A 322 -30.41 -21.34 -11.12
C TRP A 322 -29.70 -22.68 -11.32
N LYS A 323 -29.41 -23.04 -12.56
CA LYS A 323 -28.57 -24.20 -12.89
C LYS A 323 -27.07 -23.88 -12.75
N ASP A 324 -26.25 -24.91 -12.71
CA ASP A 324 -24.78 -24.79 -12.59
C ASP A 324 -24.16 -23.91 -13.68
N ASP A 325 -24.69 -23.95 -14.91
CA ASP A 325 -24.25 -23.13 -16.06
C ASP A 325 -24.95 -21.76 -16.18
N GLU A 326 -25.84 -21.45 -15.23
CA GLU A 326 -26.64 -20.23 -15.20
C GLU A 326 -26.23 -19.25 -14.10
N ARG A 327 -25.09 -19.45 -13.44
CA ARG A 327 -24.52 -18.52 -12.46
C ARG A 327 -24.52 -17.06 -12.95
N TRP A 328 -24.12 -16.83 -14.19
CA TRP A 328 -24.13 -15.50 -14.81
C TRP A 328 -25.51 -14.83 -14.80
N LYS A 329 -26.61 -15.60 -14.87
CA LYS A 329 -27.97 -15.05 -14.78
C LYS A 329 -28.25 -14.51 -13.38
N ALA A 330 -27.80 -15.22 -12.35
CA ALA A 330 -27.94 -14.78 -10.97
C ALA A 330 -27.15 -13.48 -10.71
N SER A 331 -25.88 -13.41 -11.15
CA SER A 331 -25.08 -12.19 -11.05
C SER A 331 -25.74 -11.04 -11.84
N ALA A 332 -26.08 -11.26 -13.12
CA ALA A 332 -26.71 -10.25 -13.97
C ALA A 332 -28.05 -9.75 -13.39
N ARG A 333 -28.85 -10.62 -12.77
CA ARG A 333 -30.12 -10.24 -12.14
C ARG A 333 -29.90 -9.19 -11.06
N ILE A 334 -28.92 -9.38 -10.19
CA ILE A 334 -28.57 -8.39 -9.15
C ILE A 334 -28.13 -7.09 -9.78
N PHE A 335 -27.13 -7.11 -10.66
CA PHE A 335 -26.61 -5.89 -11.27
C PHE A 335 -27.68 -5.11 -12.04
N ASN A 336 -28.63 -5.80 -12.67
CA ASN A 336 -29.75 -5.18 -13.37
C ASN A 336 -30.78 -4.55 -12.41
N ILE A 337 -31.02 -5.11 -11.21
CA ILE A 337 -31.84 -4.44 -10.17
C ILE A 337 -31.20 -3.09 -9.79
N TRP A 338 -29.89 -3.08 -9.57
CA TRP A 338 -29.15 -1.87 -9.24
C TRP A 338 -29.13 -0.85 -10.39
N ALA A 339 -28.98 -1.30 -11.64
CA ALA A 339 -29.05 -0.42 -12.82
C ALA A 339 -30.44 0.20 -12.99
N GLN A 340 -31.51 -0.58 -12.78
CA GLN A 340 -32.89 -0.09 -12.83
C GLN A 340 -33.12 1.02 -11.80
N GLU A 341 -32.70 0.83 -10.55
CA GLU A 341 -32.81 1.86 -9.51
C GLU A 341 -31.93 3.07 -9.80
N ARG A 342 -30.74 2.87 -10.38
CA ARG A 342 -29.89 3.96 -10.87
C ARG A 342 -30.61 4.79 -11.93
N HIS A 343 -31.19 4.18 -12.95
CA HIS A 343 -31.94 4.90 -14.00
C HIS A 343 -33.15 5.64 -13.44
N ARG A 344 -33.79 5.09 -12.40
CA ARG A 344 -34.97 5.68 -11.75
C ARG A 344 -34.64 6.84 -10.81
N ILE A 345 -33.58 6.73 -10.02
CA ILE A 345 -33.29 7.66 -8.90
C ILE A 345 -32.11 8.59 -9.19
N CYS A 346 -31.03 8.07 -9.80
CA CYS A 346 -29.75 8.78 -9.96
C CYS A 346 -29.12 8.47 -11.34
N PRO A 347 -29.77 8.88 -12.46
CA PRO A 347 -29.38 8.51 -13.81
C PRO A 347 -28.08 9.17 -14.31
N GLU A 348 -27.40 9.96 -13.49
CA GLU A 348 -26.07 10.51 -13.74
C GLU A 348 -24.95 9.67 -13.10
N LEU A 349 -25.27 8.74 -12.21
CA LEU A 349 -24.29 7.93 -11.49
C LEU A 349 -23.59 6.94 -12.44
N ILE A 350 -22.26 6.93 -12.41
CA ILE A 350 -21.44 5.92 -13.10
C ILE A 350 -21.39 4.66 -12.22
N LEU A 351 -21.72 3.51 -12.79
CA LEU A 351 -21.71 2.23 -12.09
C LEU A 351 -20.51 1.40 -12.51
N SER A 352 -19.78 0.84 -11.55
CA SER A 352 -18.73 -0.12 -11.83
C SER A 352 -18.68 -1.25 -10.80
N ALA A 353 -18.36 -2.45 -11.26
CA ALA A 353 -18.26 -3.64 -10.44
C ALA A 353 -17.20 -4.61 -10.97
N PRO A 354 -16.48 -5.32 -10.09
CA PRO A 354 -15.73 -6.50 -10.50
C PRO A 354 -16.68 -7.66 -10.75
N PHE A 355 -16.96 -8.01 -12.01
CA PHE A 355 -17.75 -9.20 -12.32
C PHE A 355 -16.89 -10.47 -12.12
N TYR A 356 -17.12 -11.19 -11.01
CA TYR A 356 -16.21 -12.24 -10.56
C TYR A 356 -16.33 -13.54 -11.38
N PRO A 357 -15.21 -14.19 -11.77
CA PRO A 357 -13.82 -13.78 -11.51
C PRO A 357 -13.42 -12.60 -12.40
N TYR A 358 -12.63 -11.65 -11.91
CA TYR A 358 -12.39 -10.38 -12.63
C TYR A 358 -10.92 -10.13 -12.99
N SER A 359 -9.98 -11.00 -12.59
CA SER A 359 -8.58 -10.87 -13.00
C SER A 359 -8.40 -11.30 -14.46
N PRO A 360 -7.69 -10.53 -15.31
CA PRO A 360 -7.43 -10.93 -16.69
C PRO A 360 -6.63 -12.22 -16.81
N TYR A 361 -5.88 -12.58 -15.75
CA TYR A 361 -5.13 -13.83 -15.67
C TYR A 361 -6.01 -15.08 -15.89
N TYR A 362 -7.29 -15.02 -15.52
CA TYR A 362 -8.23 -16.13 -15.74
C TYR A 362 -8.62 -16.32 -17.22
N ALA A 363 -8.25 -15.41 -18.11
CA ALA A 363 -8.57 -15.46 -19.54
C ALA A 363 -7.66 -16.39 -20.36
N ASP A 364 -6.56 -16.89 -19.77
CA ASP A 364 -5.60 -17.76 -20.47
C ASP A 364 -5.67 -19.21 -19.95
N PHE A 365 -6.28 -20.11 -20.73
CA PHE A 365 -6.41 -21.52 -20.37
C PHE A 365 -5.08 -22.23 -20.15
N GLU A 366 -4.00 -21.83 -20.85
CA GLU A 366 -2.73 -22.54 -20.79
C GLU A 366 -2.11 -22.46 -19.38
N GLN A 367 -2.42 -21.41 -18.61
CA GLN A 367 -2.04 -21.28 -17.19
C GLN A 367 -2.74 -22.28 -16.26
N TRP A 368 -3.84 -22.87 -16.73
CA TRP A 368 -4.75 -23.71 -15.96
C TRP A 368 -4.83 -25.14 -16.50
N GLY A 369 -4.14 -25.43 -17.60
CA GLY A 369 -4.07 -26.75 -18.21
C GLY A 369 -3.71 -27.83 -17.19
N GLY A 370 -4.52 -28.88 -17.11
CA GLY A 370 -4.33 -29.98 -16.16
C GLY A 370 -4.83 -29.74 -14.73
N LYS A 371 -5.22 -28.50 -14.36
CA LYS A 371 -5.84 -28.17 -13.06
C LYS A 371 -7.38 -28.11 -13.12
N ILE A 372 -7.91 -27.75 -14.28
CA ILE A 372 -9.35 -27.61 -14.56
C ILE A 372 -9.63 -28.10 -15.98
N SER A 373 -10.84 -28.62 -16.23
CA SER A 373 -11.24 -28.98 -17.59
C SER A 373 -11.41 -27.71 -18.43
N ARG A 374 -11.14 -27.80 -19.74
CA ARG A 374 -11.33 -26.67 -20.67
C ARG A 374 -12.78 -26.18 -20.68
N GLU A 375 -13.73 -27.10 -20.58
CA GLU A 375 -15.17 -26.77 -20.51
C GLU A 375 -15.49 -25.92 -19.27
N LEU A 376 -15.10 -26.39 -18.08
CA LEU A 376 -15.40 -25.70 -16.83
C LEU A 376 -14.66 -24.36 -16.73
N TRP A 377 -13.40 -24.30 -17.17
CA TRP A 377 -12.65 -23.04 -17.27
C TRP A 377 -13.38 -22.04 -18.15
N ARG A 378 -13.81 -22.47 -19.35
CA ARG A 378 -14.48 -21.58 -20.31
C ARG A 378 -15.81 -21.08 -19.74
N GLN A 379 -16.60 -21.97 -19.13
CA GLN A 379 -17.84 -21.65 -18.43
C GLN A 379 -17.63 -20.60 -17.31
N ASN A 380 -16.54 -20.72 -16.55
CA ASN A 380 -16.27 -19.87 -15.38
C ASN A 380 -15.54 -18.55 -15.70
N SER A 381 -14.93 -18.42 -16.88
CA SER A 381 -14.19 -17.22 -17.32
C SER A 381 -14.83 -16.57 -18.56
N ILE A 382 -14.39 -16.96 -19.76
CA ILE A 382 -14.72 -16.33 -21.04
C ILE A 382 -16.23 -16.34 -21.31
N ASP A 383 -16.89 -17.51 -21.21
CA ASP A 383 -18.33 -17.60 -21.47
C ASP A 383 -19.13 -16.81 -20.43
N TYR A 384 -18.68 -16.80 -19.17
CA TYR A 384 -19.29 -15.99 -18.13
C TYR A 384 -19.22 -14.50 -18.49
N TRP A 385 -18.04 -13.98 -18.83
CA TRP A 385 -17.86 -12.57 -19.17
C TRP A 385 -18.63 -12.17 -20.43
N GLU A 386 -18.58 -12.97 -21.49
CA GLU A 386 -19.32 -12.71 -22.73
C GLU A 386 -20.84 -12.67 -22.48
N LYS A 387 -21.36 -13.62 -21.70
CA LYS A 387 -22.78 -13.65 -21.33
C LYS A 387 -23.15 -12.48 -20.41
N MET A 388 -22.28 -12.12 -19.46
CA MET A 388 -22.47 -10.95 -18.61
C MET A 388 -22.48 -9.67 -19.43
N ASN A 389 -21.56 -9.49 -20.38
CA ASN A 389 -21.51 -8.34 -21.28
C ASN A 389 -22.83 -8.17 -22.06
N GLN A 390 -23.43 -9.28 -22.51
CA GLN A 390 -24.71 -9.27 -23.21
C GLN A 390 -25.91 -9.03 -22.27
N ALA A 391 -25.88 -9.53 -21.04
CA ALA A 391 -27.04 -9.58 -20.16
C ALA A 391 -27.14 -8.40 -19.17
N VAL A 392 -26.02 -7.80 -18.79
CA VAL A 392 -25.99 -6.70 -17.82
C VAL A 392 -26.25 -5.37 -18.51
N ASP A 393 -26.94 -4.45 -17.83
CA ASP A 393 -27.22 -3.11 -18.33
C ASP A 393 -25.94 -2.40 -18.85
N PRO A 394 -25.99 -1.72 -20.01
CA PRO A 394 -24.84 -0.99 -20.57
C PRO A 394 -24.24 0.07 -19.65
N ALA A 395 -24.97 0.56 -18.64
CA ALA A 395 -24.48 1.52 -17.67
C ALA A 395 -23.36 0.96 -16.75
N TRP A 396 -23.21 -0.36 -16.67
CA TRP A 396 -22.14 -0.98 -15.89
C TRP A 396 -20.81 -1.00 -16.63
N ILE A 397 -19.78 -0.49 -15.95
CA ILE A 397 -18.38 -0.57 -16.36
C ILE A 397 -17.72 -1.74 -15.60
N PRO A 398 -17.33 -2.83 -16.27
CA PRO A 398 -16.56 -3.91 -15.63
C PRO A 398 -15.25 -3.35 -15.02
N MET A 399 -14.95 -3.76 -13.79
CA MET A 399 -13.65 -3.50 -13.16
C MET A 399 -12.77 -4.74 -13.26
N THR A 400 -11.50 -4.50 -13.57
CA THR A 400 -10.46 -5.52 -13.54
C THR A 400 -9.17 -4.94 -12.94
N TRP A 401 -8.30 -5.84 -12.47
CA TRP A 401 -6.95 -5.44 -12.11
C TRP A 401 -6.17 -5.07 -13.37
N MET A 402 -5.15 -4.22 -13.21
CA MET A 402 -4.10 -4.18 -14.21
C MET A 402 -3.56 -5.59 -14.46
N ALA A 403 -2.94 -5.82 -15.61
CA ALA A 403 -2.33 -7.11 -15.92
C ALA A 403 -1.36 -6.93 -17.08
N ASN A 404 -0.49 -7.93 -17.29
CA ASN A 404 0.30 -7.99 -18.51
C ASN A 404 -0.58 -7.86 -19.75
N ARG A 405 -0.01 -7.24 -20.79
CA ARG A 405 -0.73 -6.92 -22.02
C ARG A 405 -1.41 -8.15 -22.64
N HIS A 406 -0.75 -9.30 -22.62
CA HIS A 406 -1.29 -10.58 -23.09
C HIS A 406 -2.61 -10.96 -22.42
N TYR A 407 -2.66 -10.99 -21.08
CA TYR A 407 -3.87 -11.36 -20.35
C TYR A 407 -4.99 -10.32 -20.54
N MET A 408 -4.63 -9.03 -20.57
CA MET A 408 -5.60 -7.96 -20.80
C MET A 408 -6.20 -8.02 -22.21
N ASP A 409 -5.41 -8.35 -23.24
CA ASP A 409 -5.89 -8.52 -24.61
C ASP A 409 -6.91 -9.67 -24.71
N LEU A 410 -6.73 -10.74 -23.94
CA LEU A 410 -7.69 -11.85 -23.87
C LEU A 410 -8.97 -11.42 -23.14
N TYR A 411 -8.84 -10.77 -21.98
CA TYR A 411 -9.98 -10.31 -21.18
C TYR A 411 -10.86 -9.29 -21.91
N ARG A 412 -10.24 -8.31 -22.60
CA ARG A 412 -10.97 -7.27 -23.32
C ARG A 412 -11.83 -7.79 -24.46
N LYS A 413 -11.51 -8.95 -25.05
CA LYS A 413 -12.36 -9.58 -26.07
C LYS A 413 -13.74 -9.93 -25.52
N SER A 414 -13.84 -10.40 -24.27
CA SER A 414 -15.12 -10.72 -23.64
C SER A 414 -15.95 -9.47 -23.32
N TRP A 415 -15.32 -8.30 -23.25
CA TRP A 415 -15.93 -7.01 -22.93
C TRP A 415 -15.89 -6.03 -24.11
N GLU A 416 -15.89 -6.55 -25.34
CA GLU A 416 -15.87 -5.71 -26.55
C GLU A 416 -16.99 -4.66 -26.51
N GLY A 417 -16.64 -3.42 -26.85
CA GLY A 417 -17.54 -2.27 -26.84
C GLY A 417 -17.79 -1.64 -25.45
N ARG A 418 -17.28 -2.21 -24.36
CA ARG A 418 -17.38 -1.60 -23.02
C ARG A 418 -16.11 -0.84 -22.62
N ALA A 419 -16.32 0.19 -21.81
CA ALA A 419 -15.25 0.78 -21.01
C ALA A 419 -14.81 -0.21 -19.93
N ILE A 420 -13.55 -0.12 -19.51
CA ILE A 420 -12.98 -0.91 -18.42
C ILE A 420 -12.53 0.04 -17.31
N TRP A 421 -12.87 -0.30 -16.07
CA TRP A 421 -12.22 0.28 -14.91
C TRP A 421 -10.96 -0.54 -14.58
N LEU A 422 -9.80 0.07 -14.73
CA LEU A 422 -8.48 -0.48 -14.42
C LEU A 422 -8.09 -0.11 -12.99
N TYR A 423 -7.85 -1.14 -12.19
CA TYR A 423 -7.49 -1.01 -10.79
C TYR A 423 -6.04 -1.44 -10.56
N THR A 424 -5.20 -0.51 -10.09
CA THR A 424 -3.79 -0.83 -9.73
C THR A 424 -3.77 -1.58 -8.38
N HIS A 425 -3.18 -2.77 -8.32
CA HIS A 425 -3.34 -3.69 -7.19
C HIS A 425 -2.73 -3.21 -5.86
N SER A 426 -3.29 -3.68 -4.73
CA SER A 426 -2.99 -3.40 -3.32
C SER A 426 -1.65 -3.94 -2.77
N PHE A 427 -0.50 -3.51 -3.31
CA PHE A 427 0.78 -3.71 -2.61
C PHE A 427 1.08 -2.60 -1.61
N ILE A 428 1.94 -2.92 -0.64
CA ILE A 428 2.40 -2.03 0.43
C ILE A 428 3.84 -1.62 0.08
N SER A 429 4.02 -0.39 -0.43
CA SER A 429 5.34 0.23 -0.68
C SER A 429 6.13 0.43 0.61
N THR A 430 7.35 -0.09 0.71
CA THR A 430 8.23 0.15 1.88
C THR A 430 8.75 1.57 2.03
N GLY A 431 8.57 2.44 1.02
CA GLY A 431 9.15 3.79 0.96
C GLY A 431 8.19 4.95 0.74
N ILE A 432 8.75 6.17 0.84
CA ILE A 432 8.00 7.44 0.86
C ILE A 432 7.33 7.73 -0.50
N PHE A 433 8.08 7.51 -1.59
CA PHE A 433 7.66 7.71 -2.97
C PHE A 433 8.30 6.61 -3.82
N GLY A 434 7.61 6.13 -4.85
CA GLY A 434 8.21 5.26 -5.86
C GLY A 434 7.53 5.40 -7.23
N THR A 435 8.09 4.71 -8.23
CA THR A 435 7.87 5.04 -9.64
C THR A 435 7.00 4.06 -10.41
N TRP A 436 6.38 3.09 -9.75
CA TRP A 436 5.50 2.08 -10.37
C TRP A 436 4.33 2.68 -11.17
N HIS A 437 3.96 3.93 -10.90
CA HIS A 437 2.93 4.68 -11.65
C HIS A 437 3.20 4.76 -13.16
N ARG A 438 4.47 4.65 -13.57
CA ARG A 438 4.92 4.75 -14.96
C ARG A 438 4.35 3.68 -15.89
N ILE A 439 3.84 2.58 -15.35
CA ILE A 439 3.37 1.42 -16.13
C ILE A 439 1.91 1.52 -16.58
N ALA A 440 1.26 2.67 -16.34
CA ALA A 440 -0.15 2.88 -16.71
C ALA A 440 -0.45 2.58 -18.20
N LYS A 441 0.55 2.78 -19.07
CA LYS A 441 0.50 2.51 -20.51
C LYS A 441 0.13 1.06 -20.84
N THR A 442 0.54 0.07 -20.03
CA THR A 442 0.32 -1.36 -20.34
C THR A 442 -1.13 -1.70 -20.61
N ASN A 443 -2.06 -1.06 -19.90
CA ASN A 443 -3.49 -1.32 -20.05
C ASN A 443 -4.26 -0.15 -20.68
N TYR A 444 -3.55 0.77 -21.35
CA TYR A 444 -4.17 1.81 -22.16
C TYR A 444 -4.47 1.30 -23.58
N TYR A 445 -5.72 1.46 -24.02
CA TYR A 445 -6.20 1.03 -25.35
C TYR A 445 -6.91 2.15 -26.11
N GLY A 446 -6.77 3.41 -25.66
CA GLY A 446 -7.37 4.55 -26.35
C GLY A 446 -8.88 4.70 -26.18
N ASN A 447 -9.55 3.92 -25.33
CA ASN A 447 -10.96 4.16 -25.02
C ASN A 447 -11.07 5.29 -23.98
N PRO A 448 -11.62 6.47 -24.32
CA PRO A 448 -11.66 7.61 -23.43
C PRO A 448 -12.63 7.44 -22.25
N GLN A 449 -13.46 6.39 -22.23
CA GLN A 449 -14.33 6.07 -21.10
C GLN A 449 -13.69 5.09 -20.11
N ASP A 450 -12.51 4.55 -20.41
CA ASP A 450 -11.77 3.73 -19.45
C ASP A 450 -11.43 4.55 -18.20
N ILE A 451 -11.55 3.92 -17.04
CA ILE A 451 -11.29 4.54 -15.73
C ILE A 451 -9.97 3.99 -15.21
N TYR A 452 -9.01 4.86 -14.90
CA TYR A 452 -7.77 4.44 -14.25
C TYR A 452 -7.75 4.91 -12.80
N SER A 453 -7.64 3.97 -11.87
CA SER A 453 -7.68 4.28 -10.46
C SER A 453 -6.47 3.69 -9.71
N LEU A 454 -5.68 4.56 -9.08
CA LEU A 454 -4.60 4.15 -8.18
C LEU A 454 -5.16 3.75 -6.81
N ASN A 455 -4.89 2.54 -6.32
CA ASN A 455 -5.19 2.14 -4.93
C ASN A 455 -3.95 1.52 -4.24
N GLY A 456 -3.16 0.74 -4.97
CA GLY A 456 -1.86 0.22 -4.55
C GLY A 456 -0.81 1.28 -4.24
N GLY A 457 0.05 1.01 -3.24
CA GLY A 457 1.20 1.87 -2.92
C GLY A 457 0.88 3.21 -2.22
N MET A 458 -0.40 3.59 -2.10
CA MET A 458 -0.82 4.72 -1.26
C MET A 458 -0.95 4.36 0.23
N SER A 459 -1.00 3.07 0.56
CA SER A 459 -1.39 2.58 1.89
C SER A 459 -0.35 2.75 2.99
N THR A 460 0.93 2.97 2.66
CA THR A 460 2.02 2.74 3.63
C THR A 460 2.39 3.95 4.46
N LEU A 461 2.17 5.14 3.90
CA LEU A 461 2.14 6.41 4.61
C LEU A 461 0.80 7.14 4.42
N GLY A 462 -0.20 6.43 3.84
CA GLY A 462 -1.56 6.89 3.64
C GLY A 462 -1.62 8.27 2.98
N SER A 463 -2.43 9.13 3.61
CA SER A 463 -2.67 10.51 3.23
C SER A 463 -1.45 11.45 3.17
N THR A 464 -0.21 10.99 3.37
CA THR A 464 1.01 11.85 3.42
C THR A 464 1.84 11.84 2.14
N SER A 465 1.80 10.76 1.35
CA SER A 465 2.60 10.64 0.13
C SER A 465 1.95 11.30 -1.09
N TRP A 466 1.80 12.63 -1.06
CA TRP A 466 1.04 13.35 -2.09
C TRP A 466 1.64 13.29 -3.50
N LEU A 467 2.95 13.04 -3.63
CA LEU A 467 3.57 12.88 -4.95
C LEU A 467 3.17 11.58 -5.65
N ASN A 468 2.74 10.52 -4.94
CA ASN A 468 2.29 9.28 -5.59
C ASN A 468 1.04 9.50 -6.48
N PRO A 469 -0.09 10.01 -5.97
CA PRO A 469 -1.26 10.24 -6.82
C PRO A 469 -1.00 11.32 -7.90
N ILE A 470 -0.11 12.29 -7.66
CA ILE A 470 0.31 13.29 -8.67
C ILE A 470 1.13 12.62 -9.78
N CYS A 471 1.99 11.67 -9.45
CA CYS A 471 2.76 10.87 -10.42
C CYS A 471 1.84 10.01 -11.28
N THR A 472 0.83 9.38 -10.68
CA THR A 472 -0.24 8.75 -11.46
C THR A 472 -0.93 9.76 -12.37
N GLY A 473 -1.17 10.99 -11.91
CA GLY A 473 -1.70 12.07 -12.73
C GLY A 473 -0.88 12.31 -13.99
N GLU A 474 0.46 12.37 -13.89
CA GLU A 474 1.36 12.50 -15.06
C GLU A 474 1.14 11.38 -16.07
N PHE A 475 1.23 10.12 -15.63
CA PHE A 475 1.21 8.96 -16.54
C PHE A 475 -0.19 8.55 -17.01
N THR A 476 -1.25 9.05 -16.37
CA THR A 476 -2.63 8.89 -16.87
C THR A 476 -3.10 10.06 -17.71
N TRP A 477 -2.45 11.22 -17.58
CA TRP A 477 -2.59 12.35 -18.49
C TRP A 477 -1.86 12.08 -19.80
N ASN A 478 -0.62 11.59 -19.72
CA ASN A 478 0.17 11.15 -20.86
C ASN A 478 0.89 9.83 -20.52
N THR A 479 0.36 8.73 -21.05
CA THR A 479 0.93 7.38 -20.92
C THR A 479 2.29 7.23 -21.60
N GLU A 480 2.68 8.20 -22.43
CA GLU A 480 3.99 8.33 -23.06
C GLU A 480 4.86 9.42 -22.41
N ALA A 481 4.52 9.89 -21.20
CA ALA A 481 5.35 10.86 -20.49
C ALA A 481 6.78 10.33 -20.27
N PRO A 482 7.81 11.19 -20.20
CA PRO A 482 9.18 10.76 -19.96
C PRO A 482 9.30 9.85 -18.72
N GLY A 483 10.00 8.72 -18.88
CA GLY A 483 10.10 7.67 -17.87
C GLY A 483 8.94 6.66 -17.87
N ALA A 484 7.99 6.76 -18.79
CA ALA A 484 6.94 5.76 -18.98
C ALA A 484 7.56 4.38 -19.23
N GLY A 485 6.93 3.35 -18.67
CA GLY A 485 7.33 1.97 -18.85
C GLY A 485 6.13 1.09 -19.16
N GLU A 486 6.41 -0.17 -19.45
CA GLU A 486 5.40 -1.20 -19.50
C GLU A 486 5.63 -2.16 -18.32
N LEU A 487 4.55 -2.73 -17.79
CA LEU A 487 4.62 -3.88 -16.91
C LEU A 487 5.22 -5.03 -17.70
N GLU A 488 6.46 -5.37 -17.35
CA GLU A 488 7.20 -6.52 -17.87
C GLU A 488 7.39 -7.53 -16.74
N GLY A 489 7.13 -8.80 -17.03
CA GLY A 489 7.17 -9.84 -16.00
C GLY A 489 6.04 -9.71 -14.98
N THR A 490 6.25 -10.21 -13.77
CA THR A 490 5.15 -10.47 -12.83
C THR A 490 4.98 -9.39 -11.75
N LEU A 491 5.94 -8.46 -11.60
CA LEU A 491 5.97 -7.49 -10.50
C LEU A 491 5.32 -6.14 -10.89
N TYR A 492 4.25 -5.75 -10.19
CA TYR A 492 3.77 -4.36 -10.22
C TYR A 492 4.73 -3.38 -9.58
N PHE A 493 5.52 -3.86 -8.63
CA PHE A 493 6.41 -3.07 -7.81
C PHE A 493 7.62 -3.91 -7.40
N ASP A 494 8.81 -3.34 -7.55
CA ASP A 494 10.07 -3.90 -7.04
C ASP A 494 10.84 -2.84 -6.24
N ALA A 495 11.08 -3.14 -4.97
CA ALA A 495 11.79 -2.26 -4.05
C ALA A 495 13.24 -1.98 -4.46
N GLU A 496 13.85 -2.80 -5.32
CA GLU A 496 15.21 -2.52 -5.84
C GLU A 496 15.26 -1.47 -6.93
N THR A 497 14.16 -1.27 -7.66
CA THR A 497 14.17 -0.42 -8.87
C THR A 497 13.28 0.78 -8.71
N ASP A 498 12.08 0.61 -8.13
CA ASP A 498 11.05 1.65 -8.13
C ASP A 498 11.30 2.77 -7.11
N PHE A 499 12.28 2.63 -6.24
CA PHE A 499 12.73 3.70 -5.33
C PHE A 499 13.94 4.48 -5.82
N HIS A 500 14.51 4.11 -6.97
CA HIS A 500 15.78 4.66 -7.45
C HIS A 500 15.74 5.06 -8.92
N GLY A 501 14.86 4.46 -9.71
CA GLY A 501 14.70 4.76 -11.12
C GLY A 501 13.25 4.73 -11.57
N PRO A 502 12.97 5.11 -12.82
CA PRO A 502 13.94 5.63 -13.80
C PRO A 502 14.41 7.07 -13.47
N PRO A 503 15.60 7.49 -13.94
CA PRO A 503 16.13 8.83 -13.70
C PRO A 503 15.20 9.97 -14.14
N GLU A 504 14.47 9.80 -15.23
CA GLU A 504 13.49 10.76 -15.74
C GLU A 504 12.43 11.09 -14.69
N ILE A 505 12.06 10.11 -13.86
CA ILE A 505 11.11 10.35 -12.76
C ILE A 505 11.85 10.89 -11.54
N MET A 506 12.92 10.22 -11.10
CA MET A 506 13.57 10.52 -9.82
C MET A 506 14.38 11.83 -9.84
N GLN A 507 15.05 12.13 -10.94
CA GLN A 507 15.95 13.28 -11.08
C GLN A 507 15.29 14.48 -11.77
N GLU A 508 14.25 14.28 -12.58
CA GLU A 508 13.59 15.36 -13.32
C GLU A 508 12.15 15.61 -12.82
N TRP A 509 11.30 14.58 -12.86
CA TRP A 509 9.89 14.73 -12.48
C TRP A 509 9.70 15.06 -11.00
N VAL A 510 10.35 14.35 -10.07
CA VAL A 510 10.17 14.59 -8.62
C VAL A 510 10.55 16.02 -8.22
N PRO A 511 11.70 16.59 -8.63
CA PRO A 511 11.99 18.00 -8.40
C PRO A 511 10.95 18.94 -9.01
N ARG A 512 10.52 18.70 -10.27
CA ARG A 512 9.49 19.50 -10.95
C ARG A 512 8.16 19.47 -10.19
N ALA A 513 7.68 18.29 -9.80
CA ALA A 513 6.45 18.10 -9.05
C ALA A 513 6.53 18.71 -7.65
N SER A 514 7.68 18.62 -6.99
CA SER A 514 7.91 19.25 -5.68
C SER A 514 7.80 20.78 -5.79
N ARG A 515 8.37 21.39 -6.84
CA ARG A 515 8.23 22.84 -7.09
C ARG A 515 6.81 23.24 -7.46
N ALA A 516 6.12 22.44 -8.27
CA ALA A 516 4.71 22.69 -8.62
C ALA A 516 3.78 22.63 -7.40
N LEU A 517 4.04 21.71 -6.45
CA LEU A 517 3.21 21.51 -5.27
C LEU A 517 3.49 22.49 -4.12
N TYR A 518 4.76 22.80 -3.89
CA TYR A 518 5.20 23.55 -2.72
C TYR A 518 5.79 24.93 -3.04
N GLY A 519 5.89 25.30 -4.32
CA GLY A 519 6.59 26.49 -4.79
C GLY A 519 8.08 26.23 -5.03
N GLN A 520 8.74 27.14 -5.75
CA GLN A 520 10.10 26.93 -6.28
C GLN A 520 11.16 26.68 -5.18
N GLU A 521 11.21 27.56 -4.17
CA GLU A 521 12.21 27.48 -3.10
C GLU A 521 12.01 26.25 -2.22
N LEU A 522 10.80 26.10 -1.66
CA LEU A 522 10.47 24.98 -0.78
C LEU A 522 10.51 23.64 -1.53
N GLY A 523 10.01 23.59 -2.77
CA GLY A 523 10.03 22.38 -3.58
C GLY A 523 11.44 21.86 -3.85
N ASN A 524 12.42 22.74 -4.06
CA ASN A 524 13.83 22.34 -4.21
C ASN A 524 14.41 21.76 -2.92
N LEU A 525 14.07 22.33 -1.76
CA LEU A 525 14.50 21.81 -0.46
C LEU A 525 13.83 20.47 -0.12
N LEU A 526 12.61 20.24 -0.58
CA LEU A 526 11.86 19.00 -0.31
C LEU A 526 12.16 17.87 -1.30
N ALA A 527 12.64 18.15 -2.51
CA ALA A 527 12.91 17.10 -3.51
C ALA A 527 13.78 15.93 -2.98
N PRO A 528 14.86 16.15 -2.21
CA PRO A 528 15.67 15.08 -1.61
C PRO A 528 14.89 14.12 -0.69
N LEU A 529 13.80 14.57 -0.06
CA LEU A 529 12.96 13.70 0.76
C LEU A 529 12.29 12.60 -0.08
N PHE A 530 12.00 12.89 -1.34
CA PHE A 530 11.20 12.03 -2.21
C PHE A 530 12.03 11.25 -3.23
N ASN A 531 13.17 11.79 -3.68
CA ASN A 531 13.98 11.14 -4.71
C ASN A 531 15.21 10.36 -4.23
N THR A 532 15.41 10.21 -2.92
CA THR A 532 16.57 9.49 -2.37
C THR A 532 16.30 8.02 -2.08
N GLY A 533 15.04 7.55 -2.15
CA GLY A 533 14.69 6.15 -1.90
C GLY A 533 14.61 5.77 -0.42
N ILE A 534 14.18 6.71 0.44
CA ILE A 534 13.96 6.45 1.88
C ILE A 534 12.82 5.44 2.06
N GLN A 535 13.10 4.37 2.82
CA GLN A 535 12.20 3.26 3.12
C GLN A 535 11.89 3.15 4.63
N PRO A 536 10.96 3.97 5.17
CA PRO A 536 10.68 4.02 6.61
C PRO A 536 10.32 2.69 7.26
N MET A 537 9.54 1.84 6.58
CA MET A 537 9.14 0.56 7.16
C MET A 537 10.31 -0.41 7.29
N TYR A 538 11.21 -0.43 6.30
CA TYR A 538 12.43 -1.22 6.38
C TYR A 538 13.42 -0.66 7.42
N ILE A 539 13.51 0.67 7.56
CA ILE A 539 14.34 1.30 8.61
C ILE A 539 13.81 0.94 10.01
N ASP A 540 12.50 1.09 10.23
CA ASP A 540 11.88 0.91 11.54
C ASP A 540 11.82 -0.58 11.95
N ASP A 541 11.34 -1.45 11.05
CA ASP A 541 11.29 -2.89 11.24
C ASP A 541 11.84 -3.62 9.99
N PRO A 542 13.15 -3.88 9.93
CA PRO A 542 13.76 -4.59 8.80
C PRO A 542 13.16 -5.99 8.60
N GLY A 543 12.75 -6.68 9.67
CA GLY A 543 12.14 -8.00 9.57
C GLY A 543 10.82 -7.96 8.82
N TYR A 544 9.90 -7.09 9.24
CA TYR A 544 8.63 -6.89 8.57
C TYR A 544 8.79 -6.26 7.17
N GLY A 545 9.68 -5.27 7.03
CA GLY A 545 10.00 -4.64 5.75
C GLY A 545 10.51 -5.65 4.72
N MET A 546 11.46 -6.51 5.10
CA MET A 546 11.98 -7.57 4.23
C MET A 546 10.96 -8.67 3.98
N HIS A 547 10.11 -9.00 4.95
CA HIS A 547 8.98 -9.90 4.74
C HIS A 547 8.05 -9.34 3.64
N LEU A 548 7.65 -8.07 3.71
CA LEU A 548 6.79 -7.44 2.72
C LEU A 548 7.44 -7.40 1.33
N ILE A 549 8.70 -6.95 1.25
CA ILE A 549 9.44 -6.89 -0.03
C ILE A 549 9.50 -8.29 -0.67
N ASN A 550 9.89 -9.30 0.11
CA ASN A 550 10.00 -10.66 -0.39
C ASN A 550 8.65 -11.31 -0.66
N LYS A 551 7.59 -10.97 0.09
CA LYS A 551 6.22 -11.41 -0.20
C LYS A 551 5.81 -10.96 -1.60
N TYR A 552 5.96 -9.69 -1.93
CA TYR A 552 5.56 -9.19 -3.26
C TYR A 552 6.46 -9.72 -4.39
N ARG A 553 7.73 -10.04 -4.11
CA ARG A 553 8.62 -10.71 -5.07
C ARG A 553 8.29 -12.19 -5.29
N LEU A 554 7.89 -12.92 -4.25
CA LEU A 554 7.61 -14.36 -4.30
C LEU A 554 6.17 -14.71 -4.69
N THR A 555 5.20 -13.84 -4.38
CA THR A 555 3.80 -13.95 -4.82
C THR A 555 3.44 -12.71 -5.66
N PRO A 556 3.96 -12.62 -6.88
CA PRO A 556 3.84 -11.43 -7.71
C PRO A 556 2.38 -11.25 -8.18
N LEU A 557 1.76 -10.15 -7.79
CA LEU A 557 0.31 -9.97 -7.93
C LEU A 557 -0.19 -9.80 -9.38
N ALA A 558 0.69 -9.58 -10.38
CA ALA A 558 0.25 -9.31 -11.75
C ALA A 558 -0.19 -10.56 -12.51
N ASP A 559 0.43 -11.71 -12.23
CA ASP A 559 0.25 -12.95 -12.99
C ASP A 559 0.13 -14.19 -12.10
N THR A 560 -0.34 -14.02 -10.86
CA THR A 560 -0.72 -15.14 -10.01
C THR A 560 -2.22 -15.20 -9.89
N ASP A 561 -2.75 -16.41 -9.73
CA ASP A 561 -4.11 -16.60 -9.24
C ASP A 561 -4.29 -15.73 -7.96
N PRO A 562 -5.21 -14.73 -8.00
CA PRO A 562 -5.58 -13.93 -6.84
C PRO A 562 -5.88 -14.71 -5.57
N ALA A 563 -6.37 -15.95 -5.71
CA ALA A 563 -6.71 -16.85 -4.63
C ALA A 563 -5.57 -17.79 -4.22
N SER A 564 -4.46 -17.84 -4.96
CA SER A 564 -3.31 -18.66 -4.62
C SER A 564 -2.58 -18.09 -3.42
N GLN A 565 -2.40 -18.93 -2.39
CA GLN A 565 -1.52 -18.65 -1.25
C GLN A 565 -0.11 -19.22 -1.46
N GLN A 566 0.16 -19.90 -2.58
CA GLN A 566 1.44 -20.54 -2.86
C GLN A 566 2.44 -19.53 -3.44
N ALA A 567 3.62 -19.45 -2.83
CA ALA A 567 4.76 -18.71 -3.36
C ALA A 567 5.25 -19.35 -4.68
N ASN A 568 5.54 -18.54 -5.68
CA ASN A 568 6.16 -19.00 -6.91
C ASN A 568 7.68 -19.05 -6.71
N GLU A 569 8.18 -20.16 -6.18
CA GLU A 569 9.61 -20.38 -5.92
C GLU A 569 10.48 -20.37 -7.20
N ASN A 570 9.86 -20.52 -8.38
CA ASN A 570 10.52 -20.46 -9.69
C ASN A 570 10.52 -19.06 -10.32
N ASN A 571 10.03 -18.02 -9.62
CA ASN A 571 10.02 -16.66 -10.12
C ASN A 571 11.47 -16.14 -10.25
N PRO A 572 11.90 -15.60 -11.42
CA PRO A 572 13.27 -15.08 -11.64
C PRO A 572 13.74 -13.99 -10.66
N HIS A 573 12.87 -13.48 -9.78
CA HIS A 573 13.22 -12.52 -8.74
C HIS A 573 13.69 -13.23 -7.47
N LEU A 574 15.01 -13.38 -7.33
CA LEU A 574 15.65 -13.90 -6.12
C LEU A 574 15.19 -13.13 -4.87
N LYS A 575 14.94 -13.86 -3.79
CA LYS A 575 14.69 -13.28 -2.46
C LYS A 575 15.80 -12.28 -2.12
N LEU A 576 15.44 -11.12 -1.61
CA LEU A 576 16.40 -10.16 -1.09
C LEU A 576 16.73 -10.52 0.35
N ASP A 577 18.02 -10.47 0.66
CA ASP A 577 18.51 -10.59 2.02
C ASP A 577 18.68 -9.19 2.64
N ASP A 578 18.51 -9.12 3.96
CA ASP A 578 18.89 -7.94 4.74
C ASP A 578 20.42 -7.85 4.78
N SER A 579 20.99 -6.64 4.65
CA SER A 579 22.45 -6.46 4.59
C SER A 579 22.91 -5.10 5.12
N VAL A 580 24.22 -5.03 5.43
CA VAL A 580 24.89 -3.77 5.83
C VAL A 580 24.72 -2.71 4.74
N GLU A 581 24.93 -3.08 3.48
CA GLU A 581 24.89 -2.17 2.33
C GLU A 581 23.49 -1.57 2.14
N ARG A 582 22.43 -2.36 2.35
CA ARG A 582 21.05 -1.88 2.27
C ARG A 582 20.74 -0.85 3.35
N MET A 583 21.16 -1.11 4.59
CA MET A 583 20.96 -0.15 5.68
C MET A 583 21.84 1.10 5.51
N GLN A 584 23.07 0.95 5.01
CA GLN A 584 23.95 2.08 4.65
C GLN A 584 23.33 2.96 3.56
N HIS A 585 22.65 2.36 2.58
CA HIS A 585 21.88 3.12 1.60
C HIS A 585 20.82 3.99 2.29
N GLN A 586 20.10 3.45 3.28
CA GLN A 586 19.11 4.21 4.04
C GLN A 586 19.73 5.33 4.90
N VAL A 587 20.93 5.13 5.46
CA VAL A 587 21.70 6.20 6.13
C VAL A 587 22.02 7.33 5.17
N LYS A 588 22.51 7.01 3.96
CA LYS A 588 22.81 7.99 2.91
C LYS A 588 21.55 8.75 2.47
N ALA A 589 20.45 8.03 2.23
CA ALA A 589 19.20 8.60 1.76
C ALA A 589 18.58 9.56 2.78
N THR A 590 18.45 9.12 4.04
CA THR A 590 17.92 9.96 5.12
C THR A 590 18.84 11.16 5.42
N GLY A 591 20.15 10.95 5.42
CA GLY A 591 21.13 12.02 5.62
C GLY A 591 21.07 13.11 4.56
N ALA A 592 20.88 12.74 3.29
CA ALA A 592 20.75 13.69 2.19
C ALA A 592 19.48 14.58 2.31
N ALA A 593 18.42 14.08 2.96
CA ALA A 593 17.17 14.81 3.14
C ALA A 593 17.12 15.69 4.42
N LEU A 594 17.98 15.44 5.42
CA LEU A 594 17.91 16.11 6.72
C LEU A 594 18.17 17.62 6.66
N ALA A 595 19.33 18.02 6.16
CA ALA A 595 19.72 19.43 6.13
C ALA A 595 18.76 20.29 5.27
N PRO A 596 18.34 19.84 4.06
CA PRO A 596 17.32 20.54 3.30
C PRO A 596 15.98 20.66 4.04
N LEU A 597 15.53 19.60 4.72
CA LEU A 597 14.27 19.64 5.49
C LEU A 597 14.33 20.63 6.66
N GLN A 598 15.46 20.75 7.36
CA GLN A 598 15.64 21.76 8.41
C GLN A 598 15.57 23.18 7.85
N GLN A 599 16.21 23.43 6.71
CA GLN A 599 16.16 24.72 6.01
C GLN A 599 14.74 25.08 5.55
N ALA A 600 13.92 24.08 5.27
CA ALA A 600 12.54 24.26 4.83
C ALA A 600 11.58 24.75 5.92
N LEU A 601 11.91 24.65 7.22
CA LEU A 601 10.98 24.93 8.32
C LEU A 601 10.29 26.32 8.24
N PRO A 602 11.00 27.44 8.00
CA PRO A 602 10.35 28.75 7.91
C PRO A 602 9.32 28.82 6.79
N LEU A 603 9.61 28.17 5.65
CA LEU A 603 8.71 28.10 4.50
C LEU A 603 7.52 27.18 4.77
N ILE A 604 7.73 26.05 5.47
CA ILE A 604 6.66 25.15 5.91
C ILE A 604 5.65 25.92 6.77
N ARG A 605 6.12 26.76 7.70
CA ARG A 605 5.28 27.57 8.59
C ARG A 605 4.44 28.64 7.87
N ALA A 606 4.81 29.00 6.64
CA ALA A 606 4.06 29.95 5.82
C ALA A 606 2.97 29.28 4.97
N LEU A 607 2.91 27.94 4.92
CA LEU A 607 1.90 27.22 4.15
C LEU A 607 0.53 27.20 4.84
N ASP A 608 -0.49 26.80 4.10
CA ASP A 608 -1.79 26.43 4.64
C ASP A 608 -1.72 25.22 5.58
N HIS A 609 -2.75 25.07 6.42
CA HIS A 609 -2.84 24.02 7.43
C HIS A 609 -2.73 22.60 6.84
N ALA A 610 -3.31 22.34 5.66
CA ALA A 610 -3.29 21.01 5.08
C ALA A 610 -1.88 20.60 4.67
N ARG A 611 -1.10 21.49 4.04
CA ARG A 611 0.31 21.22 3.72
C ARG A 611 1.21 21.19 4.96
N GLN A 612 0.99 22.07 5.94
CA GLN A 612 1.72 22.06 7.21
C GLN A 612 1.61 20.70 7.92
N GLU A 613 0.39 20.18 8.04
CA GLU A 613 0.10 18.89 8.66
C GLU A 613 0.93 17.76 8.03
N LYS A 614 1.06 17.77 6.68
CA LYS A 614 1.81 16.76 5.92
C LYS A 614 3.32 16.89 6.08
N LEU A 615 3.86 18.10 6.07
CA LEU A 615 5.31 18.30 6.16
C LEU A 615 5.81 18.18 7.60
N ALA A 616 4.98 18.53 8.60
CA ALA A 616 5.27 18.27 10.01
C ALA A 616 5.47 16.76 10.27
N PHE A 617 4.68 15.90 9.63
CA PHE A 617 4.83 14.45 9.72
C PHE A 617 6.28 14.01 9.41
N TYR A 618 6.84 14.47 8.30
CA TYR A 618 8.21 14.16 7.87
C TYR A 618 9.25 14.84 8.76
N TYR A 619 9.03 16.12 9.12
CA TYR A 619 9.96 16.88 9.97
C TYR A 619 10.20 16.21 11.32
N ARG A 620 9.15 15.62 11.91
CA ARG A 620 9.25 14.90 13.19
C ARG A 620 9.98 13.57 13.10
N ARG A 621 9.80 12.85 11.98
CA ARG A 621 10.15 11.44 11.84
C ARG A 621 11.47 11.20 11.11
N LEU A 622 11.84 12.05 10.15
CA LEU A 622 13.10 11.93 9.41
C LEU A 622 14.36 11.86 10.31
N PRO A 623 14.56 12.73 11.33
CA PRO A 623 15.73 12.61 12.20
C PRO A 623 15.73 11.31 13.02
N VAL A 624 14.56 10.78 13.37
CA VAL A 624 14.44 9.50 14.08
C VAL A 624 14.74 8.33 13.14
N TRP A 625 14.24 8.34 11.90
CA TRP A 625 14.61 7.34 10.90
C TRP A 625 16.11 7.34 10.59
N HIS A 626 16.73 8.52 10.47
CA HIS A 626 18.18 8.62 10.27
C HIS A 626 18.96 8.01 11.45
N LEU A 627 18.57 8.35 12.67
CA LEU A 627 19.13 7.79 13.90
C LEU A 627 18.99 6.26 13.95
N ILE A 628 17.80 5.72 13.65
CA ILE A 628 17.56 4.27 13.61
C ILE A 628 18.45 3.61 12.55
N ALA A 629 18.51 4.17 11.34
CA ALA A 629 19.30 3.60 10.25
C ALA A 629 20.81 3.55 10.58
N LYS A 630 21.35 4.61 11.21
CA LYS A 630 22.75 4.64 11.67
C LYS A 630 23.01 3.59 12.75
N ALA A 631 22.15 3.50 13.75
CA ALA A 631 22.28 2.53 14.82
C ALA A 631 22.22 1.09 14.28
N ARG A 632 21.25 0.78 13.41
CA ARG A 632 21.13 -0.55 12.78
C ARG A 632 22.34 -0.89 11.91
N THR A 633 22.87 0.08 11.15
CA THR A 633 24.10 -0.11 10.36
C THR A 633 25.26 -0.53 11.26
N ALA A 634 25.44 0.14 12.40
CA ALA A 634 26.50 -0.20 13.36
C ALA A 634 26.30 -1.60 13.96
N CYS A 635 25.06 -1.98 14.31
CA CYS A 635 24.74 -3.34 14.76
C CYS A 635 25.10 -4.37 13.69
N TYR A 636 24.79 -4.13 12.41
CA TYR A 636 25.08 -5.07 11.33
C TYR A 636 26.58 -5.23 11.12
N GLN A 637 27.33 -4.12 11.08
CA GLN A 637 28.80 -4.15 10.98
C GLN A 637 29.44 -4.88 12.17
N ALA A 638 28.93 -4.66 13.37
CA ALA A 638 29.43 -5.33 14.57
C ALA A 638 29.15 -6.84 14.53
N ARG A 639 27.97 -7.26 14.07
CA ARG A 639 27.62 -8.67 13.90
C ARG A 639 28.53 -9.35 12.87
N GLU A 640 28.82 -8.72 11.74
CA GLU A 640 29.77 -9.25 10.76
C GLU A 640 31.20 -9.38 11.33
N ALA A 641 31.67 -8.38 12.08
CA ALA A 641 32.95 -8.47 12.79
C ALA A 641 32.97 -9.62 13.82
N CYS A 642 31.90 -9.81 14.58
CA CYS A 642 31.76 -10.94 15.51
C CYS A 642 31.82 -12.30 14.78
N LYS A 643 31.18 -12.43 13.61
CA LYS A 643 31.25 -13.66 12.79
C LYS A 643 32.68 -14.00 12.35
N LEU A 644 33.52 -12.97 12.14
CA LEU A 644 34.94 -13.11 11.83
C LEU A 644 35.83 -13.33 13.07
N GLY A 645 35.25 -13.35 14.27
CA GLY A 645 35.99 -13.45 15.54
C GLY A 645 36.63 -12.14 16.01
N GLU A 646 36.27 -11.01 15.39
CA GLU A 646 36.83 -9.68 15.65
C GLU A 646 36.01 -8.92 16.71
N ASN A 647 35.70 -9.57 17.83
CA ASN A 647 34.82 -9.03 18.88
C ASN A 647 35.26 -7.65 19.41
N GLN A 648 36.57 -7.41 19.51
CA GLN A 648 37.11 -6.12 19.96
C GLN A 648 36.79 -4.98 18.98
N GLN A 649 36.80 -5.27 17.67
CA GLN A 649 36.41 -4.34 16.63
C GLN A 649 34.90 -4.09 16.68
N ALA A 650 34.09 -5.14 16.82
CA ALA A 650 32.64 -5.03 17.01
C ALA A 650 32.28 -4.11 18.19
N MET A 651 32.92 -4.31 19.35
CA MET A 651 32.72 -3.43 20.52
C MET A 651 33.15 -1.99 20.27
N THR A 652 34.19 -1.76 19.45
CA THR A 652 34.67 -0.42 19.11
C THR A 652 33.65 0.31 18.24
N ILE A 653 33.08 -0.37 17.24
CA ILE A 653 32.00 0.13 16.37
C ILE A 653 30.78 0.52 17.23
N LEU A 654 30.33 -0.35 18.11
CA LEU A 654 29.13 -0.13 18.91
C LEU A 654 29.29 1.00 19.95
N LYS A 655 30.48 1.15 20.55
CA LYS A 655 30.78 2.27 21.44
C LYS A 655 30.76 3.62 20.70
N ALA A 656 31.32 3.66 19.48
CA ALA A 656 31.24 4.85 18.64
C ALA A 656 29.79 5.17 18.28
N ALA A 657 28.99 4.16 17.91
CA ALA A 657 27.58 4.32 17.60
C ALA A 657 26.74 4.83 18.78
N LEU A 658 26.99 4.35 20.01
CA LEU A 658 26.35 4.87 21.22
C LEU A 658 26.67 6.35 21.48
N GLN A 659 27.92 6.76 21.19
CA GLN A 659 28.32 8.16 21.32
C GLN A 659 27.64 9.04 20.27
N GLU A 660 27.54 8.58 19.03
CA GLU A 660 26.85 9.28 17.95
C GLU A 660 25.33 9.35 18.16
N PHE A 661 24.72 8.26 18.66
CA PHE A 661 23.30 8.17 18.97
C PHE A 661 22.83 9.35 19.82
N GLN A 662 23.63 9.77 20.79
CA GLN A 662 23.28 10.87 21.70
C GLN A 662 23.18 12.22 20.96
N ASN A 663 24.03 12.44 19.96
CA ASN A 663 24.00 13.62 19.09
C ASN A 663 22.77 13.59 18.18
N ASP A 664 22.49 12.43 17.58
CA ASP A 664 21.34 12.25 16.70
C ASP A 664 20.01 12.40 17.47
N LEU A 665 19.96 11.91 18.72
CA LEU A 665 18.79 12.08 19.59
C LEU A 665 18.57 13.56 19.93
N SER A 666 19.63 14.29 20.26
CA SER A 666 19.56 15.73 20.53
C SER A 666 19.04 16.50 19.32
N LEU A 667 19.43 16.11 18.11
CA LEU A 667 18.90 16.66 16.87
C LEU A 667 17.40 16.34 16.70
N ALA A 668 16.99 15.09 16.93
CA ALA A 668 15.59 14.68 16.83
C ALA A 668 14.70 15.42 17.85
N GLU A 669 15.16 15.59 19.09
CA GLU A 669 14.49 16.35 20.14
C GLU A 669 14.34 17.82 19.76
N LYS A 670 15.42 18.44 19.27
CA LYS A 670 15.41 19.83 18.79
C LYS A 670 14.39 20.01 17.67
N MET A 671 14.45 19.18 16.62
CA MET A 671 13.53 19.27 15.49
C MET A 671 12.08 19.05 15.93
N ASN A 672 11.81 18.12 16.84
CA ASN A 672 10.45 17.92 17.35
C ASN A 672 9.94 19.11 18.18
N ALA A 673 10.80 19.73 18.98
CA ALA A 673 10.47 20.93 19.73
C ALA A 673 10.18 22.14 18.82
N GLU A 674 10.93 22.27 17.72
CA GLU A 674 10.78 23.33 16.73
C GLU A 674 9.43 23.32 16.03
N VAL A 675 8.72 22.19 15.98
CA VAL A 675 7.42 22.06 15.32
C VAL A 675 6.30 21.69 16.28
N LYS A 676 6.50 21.72 17.61
CA LYS A 676 5.51 21.26 18.61
C LYS A 676 4.09 21.86 18.47
N ASP A 677 4.00 23.05 17.87
CA ASP A 677 2.77 23.81 17.63
C ASP A 677 2.11 23.51 16.27
N LEU A 678 2.81 22.81 15.36
CA LEU A 678 2.25 22.43 14.07
C LEU A 678 1.38 21.17 14.18
N PRO A 679 0.27 21.11 13.40
CA PRO A 679 -0.56 19.91 13.32
C PRO A 679 0.24 18.72 12.79
N ASP A 680 -0.15 17.51 13.17
CA ASP A 680 0.39 16.27 12.61
C ASP A 680 -0.78 15.39 12.15
N VAL A 681 -0.55 14.64 11.09
CA VAL A 681 -1.51 13.69 10.50
C VAL A 681 -1.90 12.63 11.53
N ARG A 682 -1.00 12.31 12.46
CA ARG A 682 -1.25 11.44 13.61
C ARG A 682 -0.32 11.75 14.77
N ALA A 683 -0.71 11.36 15.98
CA ALA A 683 0.09 11.56 17.18
C ALA A 683 1.50 10.95 17.04
N PHE A 684 2.51 11.67 17.53
CA PHE A 684 3.91 11.26 17.48
C PHE A 684 4.56 11.35 18.86
N SER A 685 5.45 10.42 19.18
CA SER A 685 6.23 10.44 20.42
C SER A 685 7.63 9.85 20.22
N LEU A 686 8.62 10.49 20.84
CA LEU A 686 9.99 9.98 20.89
C LEU A 686 10.19 8.89 21.95
N THR A 687 9.21 8.65 22.82
CA THR A 687 9.36 7.72 23.95
C THR A 687 8.28 6.65 24.01
N ARG A 688 7.17 6.84 23.31
CA ARG A 688 6.07 5.88 23.26
C ARG A 688 5.85 5.42 21.82
N PRO A 689 5.82 4.11 21.56
CA PRO A 689 5.48 3.61 20.24
C PRO A 689 4.05 4.04 19.86
N GLU A 690 3.81 4.27 18.58
CA GLU A 690 2.46 4.53 18.07
C GLU A 690 1.61 3.24 18.21
N ARG A 691 0.40 3.33 18.79
CA ARG A 691 -0.40 2.14 19.18
C ARG A 691 -1.05 1.37 18.01
N ASP A 692 -1.08 1.93 16.81
CA ASP A 692 -1.69 1.34 15.59
C ASP A 692 -0.71 1.42 14.40
N ALA A 693 0.56 1.10 14.66
CA ALA A 693 1.69 1.49 13.83
C ALA A 693 1.98 0.58 12.63
N LEU A 694 0.96 0.11 11.91
CA LEU A 694 1.20 -0.57 10.62
C LEU A 694 2.02 0.30 9.64
N HIS A 695 2.15 1.61 9.94
CA HIS A 695 2.64 2.66 9.05
C HIS A 695 3.52 3.74 9.74
N GLY A 696 3.96 3.57 11.00
CA GLY A 696 4.63 4.61 11.82
C GLY A 696 5.91 4.15 12.52
N ILE A 697 6.55 5.04 13.30
CA ILE A 697 7.77 4.67 14.05
C ILE A 697 7.35 3.87 15.28
N THR A 698 7.59 2.57 15.25
CA THR A 698 7.46 1.67 16.40
C THR A 698 8.72 1.63 17.23
N THR A 699 9.88 1.79 16.60
CA THR A 699 11.19 1.73 17.26
C THR A 699 11.58 3.11 17.76
N THR A 700 11.25 3.40 19.01
CA THR A 700 11.56 4.70 19.64
C THR A 700 13.06 4.82 19.98
N PRO A 701 13.64 6.04 20.05
CA PRO A 701 15.03 6.22 20.45
C PRO A 701 15.46 5.48 21.72
N PRO A 702 14.67 5.41 22.81
CA PRO A 702 15.02 4.56 23.96
C PRO A 702 15.20 3.08 23.61
N LEU A 703 14.36 2.53 22.72
CA LEU A 703 14.48 1.15 22.24
C LEU A 703 15.72 0.97 21.36
N VAL A 704 16.04 1.95 20.51
CA VAL A 704 17.26 1.93 19.69
C VAL A 704 18.52 1.96 20.56
N LYS A 705 18.52 2.78 21.61
CA LYS A 705 19.64 2.82 22.57
C LYS A 705 19.81 1.48 23.26
N ALA A 706 18.73 0.90 23.77
CA ALA A 706 18.74 -0.42 24.39
C ALA A 706 19.28 -1.49 23.43
N MET A 707 18.88 -1.44 22.16
CA MET A 707 19.41 -2.32 21.11
C MET A 707 20.93 -2.18 20.95
N LEU A 708 21.47 -0.96 20.88
CA LEU A 708 22.93 -0.74 20.77
C LEU A 708 23.70 -1.25 22.01
N GLU A 709 23.17 -0.98 23.21
CA GLU A 709 23.76 -1.43 24.47
C GLU A 709 23.75 -2.96 24.57
N GLU A 710 22.67 -3.58 24.12
CA GLU A 710 22.51 -5.03 24.08
C GLU A 710 23.45 -5.69 23.08
N GLU A 711 23.60 -5.14 21.87
CA GLU A 711 24.58 -5.63 20.89
C GLU A 711 26.02 -5.46 21.40
N LEU A 712 26.31 -4.38 22.14
CA LEU A 712 27.62 -4.17 22.76
C LEU A 712 27.90 -5.22 23.84
N ALA A 713 26.90 -5.52 24.66
CA ALA A 713 26.98 -6.59 25.63
C ALA A 713 27.19 -7.94 24.95
N THR A 714 26.48 -8.20 23.85
CA THR A 714 26.60 -9.42 23.02
C THR A 714 28.00 -9.59 22.48
N ALA A 715 28.61 -8.54 21.91
CA ALA A 715 29.97 -8.60 21.38
C ALA A 715 31.03 -8.92 22.45
N ALA A 716 30.74 -8.63 23.73
CA ALA A 716 31.62 -8.96 24.86
C ALA A 716 31.44 -10.40 25.37
N ILE A 717 30.43 -11.14 24.92
CA ILE A 717 30.17 -12.51 25.39
C ILE A 717 31.19 -13.48 24.81
N VAL A 718 31.77 -14.29 25.70
CA VAL A 718 32.55 -15.47 25.34
C VAL A 718 31.75 -16.70 25.74
N LEU A 719 31.26 -17.45 24.76
CA LEU A 719 30.47 -18.65 25.01
C LEU A 719 31.33 -19.78 25.59
N ARG A 720 30.76 -20.45 26.59
CA ARG A 720 31.28 -21.68 27.18
C ARG A 720 30.11 -22.61 27.47
N PRO A 721 30.30 -23.94 27.40
CA PRO A 721 29.27 -24.89 27.80
C PRO A 721 28.77 -24.58 29.22
N ARG A 722 27.47 -24.31 29.32
CA ARG A 722 26.82 -23.86 30.54
C ARG A 722 26.68 -24.98 31.57
N ARG A 723 26.65 -24.60 32.85
CA ARG A 723 26.33 -25.50 33.97
C ARG A 723 25.02 -25.03 34.59
N VAL A 724 24.01 -25.89 34.54
CA VAL A 724 22.68 -25.61 35.09
C VAL A 724 22.76 -25.53 36.62
N GLY A 725 22.19 -24.47 37.19
CA GLY A 725 22.10 -24.26 38.63
C GLY A 725 20.96 -25.05 39.28
N PRO A 726 20.75 -24.89 40.60
CA PRO A 726 19.62 -25.52 41.30
C PRO A 726 18.25 -24.93 40.92
N VAL A 727 18.24 -23.71 40.38
CA VAL A 727 17.04 -23.05 39.81
C VAL A 727 17.26 -22.91 38.32
N ILE A 728 16.34 -23.48 37.53
CA ILE A 728 16.34 -23.44 36.08
C ILE A 728 15.75 -22.12 35.61
N LYS A 729 16.42 -21.42 34.70
CA LYS A 729 15.96 -20.20 34.08
C LYS A 729 15.44 -20.49 32.67
N VAL A 730 14.20 -20.09 32.39
CA VAL A 730 13.56 -20.29 31.09
C VAL A 730 13.16 -18.94 30.49
N GLY A 731 13.63 -18.67 29.28
CA GLY A 731 13.20 -17.51 28.50
C GLY A 731 12.10 -17.91 27.53
N ILE A 732 10.96 -17.23 27.54
CA ILE A 732 9.85 -17.50 26.61
C ILE A 732 9.74 -16.31 25.65
N TYR A 733 10.16 -16.50 24.40
CA TYR A 733 10.10 -15.43 23.41
C TYR A 733 8.65 -15.16 23.00
N LYS A 734 8.30 -13.88 22.83
CA LYS A 734 6.94 -13.45 22.46
C LYS A 734 6.40 -14.17 21.23
N GLY A 735 5.14 -14.60 21.30
CA GLY A 735 4.42 -15.32 20.23
C GLY A 735 3.15 -15.95 20.78
N TYR A 736 2.41 -16.67 19.93
CA TYR A 736 1.20 -17.37 20.35
C TYR A 736 1.51 -18.42 21.42
N GLY A 737 0.79 -18.36 22.54
CA GLY A 737 0.90 -19.29 23.67
C GLY A 737 1.94 -18.93 24.72
N ALA A 738 2.62 -17.78 24.58
CA ALA A 738 3.69 -17.37 25.49
C ALA A 738 3.21 -17.18 26.95
N LYS A 739 2.05 -16.57 27.17
CA LYS A 739 1.46 -16.34 28.50
C LYS A 739 0.99 -17.66 29.13
N GLY A 740 0.32 -18.52 28.35
CA GLY A 740 -0.12 -19.84 28.81
C GLY A 740 1.06 -20.73 29.25
N THR A 741 2.18 -20.64 28.52
CA THR A 741 3.43 -21.32 28.85
C THR A 741 4.08 -20.75 30.12
N LEU A 742 4.08 -19.42 30.28
CA LEU A 742 4.58 -18.76 31.49
C LEU A 742 3.78 -19.18 32.74
N GLU A 743 2.45 -19.18 32.65
CA GLU A 743 1.55 -19.58 33.73
C GLU A 743 1.72 -21.05 34.11
N PHE A 744 1.98 -21.93 33.14
CA PHE A 744 2.29 -23.33 33.43
C PHE A 744 3.59 -23.46 34.23
N PHE A 745 4.62 -22.71 33.84
CA PHE A 745 5.93 -22.79 34.47
C PHE A 745 5.98 -22.19 35.87
N SER A 746 5.05 -21.31 36.25
CA SER A 746 4.96 -20.80 37.62
C SER A 746 4.61 -21.86 38.67
N ASP A 747 4.16 -23.06 38.26
CA ASP A 747 3.86 -24.16 39.19
C ASP A 747 5.10 -24.85 39.77
N PHE A 748 6.31 -24.53 39.31
CA PHE A 748 7.53 -25.26 39.65
C PHE A 748 8.50 -24.39 40.47
N LYS A 749 8.73 -24.75 41.74
CA LYS A 749 9.55 -23.95 42.67
C LYS A 749 11.05 -23.89 42.33
N ASN A 750 11.54 -24.82 41.51
CA ASN A 750 12.94 -24.84 41.06
C ASN A 750 13.10 -24.31 39.62
N LEU A 751 12.13 -23.54 39.13
CA LEU A 751 12.17 -22.92 37.82
C LEU A 751 11.73 -21.46 37.91
N GLN A 752 12.42 -20.61 37.16
CA GLN A 752 12.06 -19.22 36.94
C GLN A 752 11.88 -19.01 35.43
N ALA A 753 10.64 -18.78 35.01
CA ALA A 753 10.32 -18.41 33.64
C ALA A 753 10.00 -16.91 33.54
N GLU A 754 10.37 -16.30 32.42
CA GLU A 754 9.94 -14.94 32.08
C GLU A 754 9.75 -14.78 30.57
N LEU A 755 8.92 -13.81 30.19
CA LEU A 755 8.79 -13.42 28.79
C LEU A 755 10.03 -12.62 28.38
N ILE A 756 10.56 -12.94 27.21
CA ILE A 756 11.69 -12.24 26.62
C ILE A 756 11.30 -11.64 25.27
N GLU A 757 11.90 -10.49 24.97
CA GLU A 757 11.65 -9.77 23.72
C GLU A 757 12.87 -9.74 22.78
N SER A 758 14.00 -10.29 23.22
CA SER A 758 15.24 -10.31 22.48
C SER A 758 15.94 -11.67 22.55
N LEU A 759 16.48 -12.08 21.40
CA LEU A 759 17.31 -13.27 21.23
C LEU A 759 18.80 -12.90 21.05
N SER A 760 19.22 -11.72 21.49
CA SER A 760 20.64 -11.40 21.50
C SER A 760 21.40 -12.37 22.38
N LEU A 761 22.67 -12.60 22.08
CA LEU A 761 23.49 -13.52 22.84
C LEU A 761 23.62 -13.11 24.31
N SER A 762 23.77 -11.81 24.59
CA SER A 762 23.84 -11.28 25.96
C SER A 762 22.56 -11.52 26.75
N ASN A 763 21.41 -11.62 26.08
CA ASN A 763 20.16 -12.02 26.71
C ASN A 763 20.04 -13.54 26.85
N LEU A 764 20.33 -14.29 25.80
CA LEU A 764 20.21 -15.75 25.77
C LEU A 764 21.06 -16.44 26.83
N VAL A 765 22.29 -15.97 27.10
CA VAL A 765 23.18 -16.57 28.11
C VAL A 765 22.63 -16.50 29.54
N LYS A 766 21.58 -15.73 29.80
CA LYS A 766 20.90 -15.67 31.11
C LYS A 766 20.04 -16.90 31.38
N TYR A 767 19.65 -17.63 30.33
CA TYR A 767 18.69 -18.73 30.42
C TYR A 767 19.35 -20.10 30.23
N ASP A 768 18.71 -21.14 30.75
CA ASP A 768 19.05 -22.54 30.54
C ASP A 768 18.33 -23.15 29.35
N CYS A 769 17.11 -22.69 29.10
CA CYS A 769 16.26 -23.13 28.02
C CYS A 769 15.50 -21.93 27.46
N VAL A 770 15.30 -21.90 26.14
CA VAL A 770 14.51 -20.86 25.46
C VAL A 770 13.36 -21.50 24.70
N PHE A 771 12.15 -20.98 24.88
CA PHE A 771 10.98 -21.35 24.11
C PHE A 771 10.75 -20.28 23.04
N LEU A 772 10.90 -20.67 21.77
CA LEU A 772 10.62 -19.83 20.63
C LEU A 772 9.20 -20.13 20.14
N MET A 773 8.26 -19.37 20.71
CA MET A 773 6.83 -19.49 20.43
C MET A 773 6.52 -19.09 18.99
N GLN A 774 5.38 -19.52 18.47
CA GLN A 774 4.94 -19.20 17.12
C GLN A 774 4.83 -17.68 16.91
N THR A 775 5.66 -17.12 16.03
CA THR A 775 5.77 -15.66 15.82
C THR A 775 6.31 -15.32 14.44
N SER A 776 5.85 -14.19 13.88
CA SER A 776 6.44 -13.57 12.68
C SER A 776 7.46 -12.48 13.00
N SER A 777 7.56 -12.07 14.28
CA SER A 777 8.37 -10.93 14.74
C SER A 777 9.74 -11.38 15.26
N VAL A 778 10.53 -12.02 14.40
CA VAL A 778 11.89 -12.50 14.72
C VAL A 778 12.77 -12.47 13.48
N SER A 779 14.02 -12.03 13.62
CA SER A 779 14.95 -11.93 12.49
C SER A 779 15.68 -13.26 12.22
N LYS A 780 16.03 -13.50 10.96
CA LYS A 780 16.82 -14.67 10.55
C LYS A 780 18.18 -14.72 11.25
N GLU A 781 18.84 -13.56 11.41
CA GLU A 781 20.15 -13.48 12.05
C GLU A 781 20.09 -13.86 13.53
N ASP A 782 19.05 -13.45 14.25
CA ASP A 782 18.94 -13.78 15.67
C ASP A 782 18.78 -15.30 15.88
N VAL A 783 18.13 -15.99 14.95
CA VAL A 783 17.87 -17.45 15.04
C VAL A 783 19.01 -18.29 14.46
N PHE A 784 19.49 -17.96 13.26
CA PHE A 784 20.53 -18.73 12.56
C PHE A 784 21.95 -18.35 12.96
N GLY A 785 22.13 -17.17 13.57
CA GLY A 785 23.38 -16.71 14.15
C GLY A 785 23.39 -16.88 15.67
N GLN A 786 22.79 -15.93 16.39
CA GLN A 786 22.97 -15.80 17.85
C GLN A 786 22.41 -16.98 18.65
N LEU A 787 21.15 -17.36 18.41
CA LEU A 787 20.50 -18.51 19.06
C LEU A 787 21.23 -19.82 18.75
N LYS A 788 21.61 -20.01 17.49
CA LYS A 788 22.37 -21.18 17.06
C LYS A 788 23.71 -21.29 17.80
N ASP A 789 24.44 -20.19 17.91
CA ASP A 789 25.71 -20.14 18.66
C ASP A 789 25.50 -20.39 20.16
N TYR A 790 24.46 -19.80 20.76
CA TYR A 790 24.07 -20.06 22.15
C TYR A 790 23.85 -21.56 22.42
N ILE A 791 23.23 -22.28 21.47
CA ILE A 791 22.99 -23.72 21.58
C ILE A 791 24.30 -24.49 21.36
N GLU A 792 24.93 -24.34 20.20
CA GLU A 792 26.05 -25.19 19.79
C GLU A 792 27.32 -24.95 20.60
N LYS A 793 27.61 -23.70 20.96
CA LYS A 793 28.83 -23.31 21.69
C LYS A 793 28.55 -23.08 23.18
N GLY A 794 27.39 -22.52 23.51
CA GLY A 794 27.00 -22.21 24.89
C GLY A 794 26.38 -23.38 25.65
N GLY A 795 25.95 -24.45 24.97
CA GLY A 795 25.26 -25.58 25.59
C GLY A 795 23.84 -25.26 26.08
N GLY A 796 23.24 -24.21 25.53
CA GLY A 796 21.83 -23.89 25.74
C GLY A 796 20.89 -24.92 25.12
N GLY A 797 19.61 -24.84 25.46
CA GLY A 797 18.58 -25.53 24.70
C GLY A 797 17.46 -24.64 24.20
N VAL A 798 16.78 -25.11 23.15
CA VAL A 798 15.65 -24.42 22.53
C VAL A 798 14.51 -25.36 22.19
N VAL A 799 13.29 -24.83 22.30
CA VAL A 799 12.07 -25.43 21.74
C VAL A 799 11.54 -24.50 20.65
N PHE A 800 11.44 -25.00 19.42
CA PHE A 800 10.74 -24.34 18.32
C PHE A 800 9.29 -24.84 18.28
N GLN A 801 8.33 -23.93 18.09
CA GLN A 801 6.93 -24.28 17.93
C GLN A 801 6.39 -23.96 16.54
N HIS A 802 5.48 -24.81 16.09
CA HIS A 802 4.63 -24.61 14.92
C HIS A 802 5.39 -24.14 13.66
N ASP A 803 5.09 -22.97 13.09
CA ASP A 803 5.64 -22.58 11.78
C ASP A 803 7.18 -22.50 11.84
N LEU A 804 7.75 -22.21 13.00
CA LEU A 804 9.20 -22.16 13.22
C LEU A 804 9.89 -23.53 13.13
N CYS A 805 9.12 -24.62 13.03
CA CYS A 805 9.61 -25.96 12.68
C CYS A 805 9.97 -26.11 11.19
N GLY A 806 9.98 -25.00 10.43
CA GLY A 806 10.37 -24.96 9.02
C GLY A 806 9.17 -25.02 8.10
N TYR A 807 8.08 -24.34 8.45
CA TYR A 807 6.96 -24.12 7.55
C TYR A 807 7.17 -22.87 6.69
N THR A 808 6.54 -22.86 5.51
CA THR A 808 6.65 -21.76 4.55
C THR A 808 6.15 -20.42 5.10
N ARG A 809 5.25 -20.44 6.11
CA ARG A 809 4.76 -19.24 6.80
C ARG A 809 5.76 -18.63 7.80
N ALA A 810 6.85 -19.31 8.15
CA ALA A 810 7.86 -18.74 9.03
C ALA A 810 8.56 -17.52 8.39
N PRO A 811 9.11 -16.57 9.17
CA PRO A 811 9.78 -15.37 8.64
C PRO A 811 10.88 -15.64 7.62
N TRP A 812 11.52 -16.82 7.69
CA TRP A 812 12.58 -17.25 6.78
C TRP A 812 12.19 -18.44 5.89
N GLY A 813 10.91 -18.83 5.85
CA GLY A 813 10.40 -19.91 5.00
C GLY A 813 10.72 -21.31 5.53
N ALA A 814 10.67 -22.31 4.63
CA ALA A 814 10.80 -23.74 4.96
C ALA A 814 12.24 -24.20 5.27
N MET A 815 12.89 -23.50 6.21
CA MET A 815 14.24 -23.79 6.69
C MET A 815 14.25 -23.80 8.21
N THR A 816 15.14 -24.61 8.78
CA THR A 816 15.43 -24.60 10.22
C THR A 816 16.92 -24.31 10.46
N PRO A 817 17.29 -23.75 11.63
CA PRO A 817 18.69 -23.58 12.00
C PRO A 817 19.43 -24.90 12.27
N PHE A 818 18.70 -26.02 12.39
CA PHE A 818 19.24 -27.34 12.75
C PHE A 818 18.75 -28.45 11.80
N PRO A 819 19.11 -28.39 10.51
CA PRO A 819 18.55 -29.30 9.50
C PRO A 819 18.98 -30.77 9.67
N LYS A 820 20.06 -31.03 10.41
CA LYS A 820 20.42 -32.41 10.79
C LYS A 820 19.42 -33.03 11.77
N ILE A 821 18.74 -32.22 12.57
CA ILE A 821 17.73 -32.66 13.54
C ILE A 821 16.35 -32.68 12.87
N SER A 822 15.96 -31.57 12.25
CA SER A 822 14.73 -31.48 11.44
C SER A 822 14.97 -30.52 10.28
N PRO A 823 15.06 -30.98 9.01
CA PRO A 823 15.28 -30.09 7.86
C PRO A 823 14.11 -29.16 7.54
N GLY A 824 12.90 -29.47 8.00
CA GLY A 824 11.68 -28.70 7.74
C GLY A 824 10.44 -29.48 8.14
N ILE A 825 9.30 -29.16 7.53
CA ILE A 825 8.05 -29.90 7.74
C ILE A 825 7.75 -30.86 6.58
N ALA A 826 7.10 -31.98 6.88
CA ALA A 826 6.61 -32.93 5.90
C ALA A 826 5.14 -32.67 5.52
N LYS A 827 4.30 -32.37 6.50
CA LYS A 827 2.84 -32.28 6.35
C LYS A 827 2.20 -31.28 7.32
N TYR A 828 1.02 -30.80 6.96
CA TYR A 828 0.07 -30.11 7.83
C TYR A 828 -1.09 -31.06 8.16
N LYS A 829 -1.59 -31.03 9.40
CA LYS A 829 -2.63 -31.95 9.89
C LYS A 829 -3.63 -31.25 10.80
N GLU A 830 -4.91 -31.36 10.49
CA GLU A 830 -6.01 -30.95 11.40
C GLU A 830 -6.36 -32.10 12.35
N SER A 831 -5.48 -32.33 13.32
CA SER A 831 -5.66 -33.35 14.34
C SER A 831 -5.01 -32.91 15.64
N ARG A 832 -5.61 -33.35 16.75
CA ARG A 832 -5.20 -33.02 18.13
C ARG A 832 -4.49 -34.16 18.84
N ARG A 833 -4.67 -35.39 18.35
CA ARG A 833 -4.24 -36.60 19.04
C ARG A 833 -2.81 -36.95 18.67
N VAL A 834 -2.02 -37.22 19.69
CA VAL A 834 -0.61 -37.62 19.57
C VAL A 834 -0.35 -38.87 20.40
N VAL A 835 0.60 -39.68 19.95
CA VAL A 835 0.98 -40.95 20.55
C VAL A 835 2.46 -40.91 20.86
N VAL A 836 2.82 -41.24 22.10
CA VAL A 836 4.22 -41.35 22.52
C VAL A 836 4.89 -42.49 21.75
N LYS A 837 5.96 -42.20 21.00
CA LYS A 837 6.66 -43.20 20.19
C LYS A 837 7.68 -44.00 20.99
N GLN A 838 8.38 -43.32 21.90
CA GLN A 838 9.43 -43.93 22.71
C GLN A 838 9.56 -43.25 24.08
N ARG A 839 10.11 -44.00 25.05
CA ARG A 839 10.43 -43.44 26.37
C ARG A 839 11.54 -42.41 26.22
N HIS A 840 11.25 -41.19 26.62
CA HIS A 840 12.22 -40.11 26.63
C HIS A 840 11.89 -39.12 27.74
N PRO A 841 12.85 -38.40 28.34
CA PRO A 841 12.54 -37.39 29.35
C PRO A 841 11.56 -36.32 28.86
N VAL A 842 11.62 -35.95 27.57
CA VAL A 842 10.67 -35.00 26.95
C VAL A 842 9.22 -35.49 26.98
N THR A 843 8.98 -36.80 26.86
CA THR A 843 7.64 -37.39 26.95
C THR A 843 7.32 -37.83 28.38
N ALA A 844 7.94 -37.20 29.39
CA ALA A 844 7.86 -37.56 30.81
C ALA A 844 8.15 -39.05 31.09
N ASN A 845 8.92 -39.71 30.21
CA ASN A 845 9.14 -41.15 30.20
C ASN A 845 7.86 -42.00 30.16
N LEU A 846 6.78 -41.48 29.58
CA LEU A 846 5.54 -42.22 29.35
C LEU A 846 5.77 -43.46 28.49
N ARG A 847 4.86 -44.44 28.60
CA ARG A 847 4.97 -45.69 27.83
C ARG A 847 4.73 -45.42 26.35
N PRO A 848 5.50 -46.04 25.43
CA PRO A 848 5.16 -46.04 24.01
C PRO A 848 3.71 -46.48 23.80
N GLY A 849 2.99 -45.81 22.90
CA GLY A 849 1.55 -46.02 22.67
C GLY A 849 0.63 -45.27 23.64
N THR A 850 1.18 -44.47 24.58
CA THR A 850 0.36 -43.59 25.42
C THR A 850 -0.16 -42.46 24.54
N GLU A 851 -1.48 -42.31 24.47
CA GLU A 851 -2.13 -41.24 23.74
C GLU A 851 -2.28 -40.00 24.63
N LEU A 852 -2.06 -38.82 24.04
CA LEU A 852 -2.25 -37.50 24.63
C LEU A 852 -2.97 -36.63 23.60
N GLU A 853 -3.50 -35.49 24.04
CA GLU A 853 -4.12 -34.50 23.17
C GLU A 853 -3.45 -33.14 23.38
N HIS A 854 -3.13 -32.44 22.28
CA HIS A 854 -2.68 -31.05 22.34
C HIS A 854 -3.88 -30.08 22.19
N SER A 855 -3.67 -28.83 22.59
CA SER A 855 -4.76 -27.87 22.80
C SER A 855 -5.32 -27.26 21.53
N TYR A 856 -4.51 -27.11 20.48
CA TYR A 856 -4.91 -26.48 19.23
C TYR A 856 -5.56 -27.49 18.28
N TYR A 857 -6.25 -27.04 17.22
CA TYR A 857 -6.96 -27.93 16.31
C TYR A 857 -6.05 -28.60 15.26
N ASP A 858 -4.89 -28.02 15.00
CA ASP A 858 -3.91 -28.52 14.02
C ASP A 858 -2.52 -28.75 14.65
N HIS A 859 -1.67 -29.41 13.87
CA HIS A 859 -0.24 -29.44 14.09
C HIS A 859 0.50 -29.59 12.76
N LEU A 860 1.78 -29.22 12.78
CA LEU A 860 2.72 -29.48 11.70
C LEU A 860 3.51 -30.73 11.99
N SER A 861 3.90 -31.47 10.95
CA SER A 861 4.73 -32.66 11.10
C SER A 861 6.20 -32.34 10.78
N PRO A 862 7.10 -32.18 11.77
CA PRO A 862 8.51 -31.92 11.50
C PRO A 862 9.16 -33.17 10.91
N GLN A 863 9.86 -33.01 9.79
CA GLN A 863 10.57 -34.11 9.16
C GLN A 863 11.80 -34.48 10.02
N PRO A 864 12.01 -35.75 10.43
CA PRO A 864 13.20 -36.12 11.16
C PRO A 864 14.43 -36.17 10.23
N GLY A 865 15.48 -35.45 10.61
CA GLY A 865 16.80 -35.52 9.97
C GLY A 865 17.66 -36.68 10.51
N PRO A 866 18.89 -36.86 10.00
CA PRO A 866 19.77 -37.96 10.41
C PRO A 866 20.18 -37.94 11.89
N ALA A 867 20.09 -36.79 12.57
CA ALA A 867 20.31 -36.61 14.00
C ALA A 867 19.00 -36.35 14.77
N GLY A 868 17.85 -36.45 14.09
CA GLY A 868 16.52 -36.26 14.66
C GLY A 868 15.96 -37.55 15.24
N ILE A 869 15.36 -37.44 16.42
CA ILE A 869 14.73 -38.55 17.12
C ILE A 869 13.25 -38.21 17.29
N VAL A 870 12.36 -39.02 16.70
CA VAL A 870 10.91 -38.86 16.84
C VAL A 870 10.47 -39.35 18.21
N LEU A 871 9.83 -38.47 18.98
CA LEU A 871 9.41 -38.75 20.36
C LEU A 871 7.90 -38.94 20.48
N ALA A 872 7.12 -38.25 19.65
CA ALA A 872 5.69 -38.41 19.52
C ALA A 872 5.28 -38.31 18.04
N GLU A 873 4.25 -39.06 17.67
CA GLU A 873 3.65 -39.14 16.33
C GLU A 873 2.15 -38.94 16.42
N ASP A 874 1.48 -38.57 15.32
CA ASP A 874 0.03 -38.58 15.24
C ASP A 874 -0.50 -40.01 15.05
N LEU A 875 -1.83 -40.16 14.92
CA LEU A 875 -2.46 -41.47 14.69
C LEU A 875 -2.09 -42.11 13.35
N ASP A 876 -1.61 -41.32 12.38
CA ASP A 876 -1.15 -41.79 11.07
C ASP A 876 0.35 -42.16 11.08
N GLY A 877 1.03 -41.97 12.21
CA GLY A 877 2.47 -42.20 12.37
C GLY A 877 3.34 -41.05 11.85
N ASP A 878 2.74 -39.89 11.54
CA ASP A 878 3.48 -38.70 11.13
C ASP A 878 4.11 -38.03 12.37
N PRO A 879 5.41 -37.67 12.36
CA PRO A 879 6.08 -37.10 13.54
C PRO A 879 5.44 -35.78 13.98
N VAL A 880 5.30 -35.59 15.29
CA VAL A 880 4.82 -34.31 15.88
C VAL A 880 5.91 -33.68 16.74
N LEU A 881 6.74 -34.50 17.37
CA LEU A 881 7.80 -34.04 18.26
C LEU A 881 9.15 -34.66 17.88
N VAL A 882 10.10 -33.84 17.44
CA VAL A 882 11.43 -34.29 17.01
C VAL A 882 12.51 -33.60 17.85
N ALA A 883 13.35 -34.40 18.50
CA ALA A 883 14.44 -33.92 19.35
C ALA A 883 15.81 -34.28 18.78
N GLY A 884 16.84 -33.50 19.12
CA GLY A 884 18.22 -33.84 18.80
C GLY A 884 19.23 -32.96 19.52
N GLU A 885 20.50 -33.34 19.41
CA GLU A 885 21.62 -32.57 19.97
C GLU A 885 22.37 -31.83 18.85
N SER A 886 22.79 -30.60 19.11
CA SER A 886 23.67 -29.84 18.20
C SER A 886 24.77 -29.15 19.00
N GLY A 887 26.03 -29.46 18.67
CA GLY A 887 27.18 -28.99 19.46
C GLY A 887 27.08 -29.43 20.92
N ALA A 888 27.17 -28.49 21.85
CA ALA A 888 27.01 -28.73 23.28
C ALA A 888 25.55 -28.65 23.78
N GLY A 889 24.60 -28.32 22.90
CA GLY A 889 23.21 -27.98 23.24
C GLY A 889 22.18 -28.97 22.72
N LYS A 890 20.91 -28.70 23.05
CA LYS A 890 19.76 -29.57 22.76
C LYS A 890 18.63 -28.79 22.09
N VAL A 891 18.01 -29.39 21.09
CA VAL A 891 16.98 -28.75 20.26
C VAL A 891 15.75 -29.65 20.20
N LEU A 892 14.58 -29.04 20.33
CA LEU A 892 13.29 -29.68 20.18
C LEU A 892 12.45 -28.92 19.13
N PHE A 893 11.90 -29.67 18.18
CA PHE A 893 10.90 -29.18 17.23
C PHE A 893 9.55 -29.77 17.64
N ASP A 894 8.65 -28.89 18.08
CA ASP A 894 7.28 -29.19 18.47
C ASP A 894 6.34 -28.67 17.38
N GLY A 895 5.72 -29.60 16.66
CA GLY A 895 4.78 -29.29 15.59
C GLY A 895 3.51 -28.57 16.05
N ASN A 896 3.24 -28.55 17.35
CA ASN A 896 2.05 -27.95 17.94
C ASN A 896 2.25 -26.46 18.26
N VAL A 897 1.17 -25.82 18.69
CA VAL A 897 1.16 -24.46 19.24
C VAL A 897 0.39 -24.43 20.56
N ASN A 898 0.85 -23.60 21.51
CA ASN A 898 0.30 -23.54 22.87
C ASN A 898 -0.90 -22.58 23.00
N ILE A 899 -1.90 -22.72 22.13
CA ILE A 899 -3.15 -21.93 22.15
C ILE A 899 -4.38 -22.84 22.04
N LEU A 900 -5.55 -22.28 22.32
CA LEU A 900 -6.85 -22.92 22.13
C LEU A 900 -7.37 -22.71 20.69
N PRO A 901 -8.38 -23.48 20.24
CA PRO A 901 -8.89 -23.38 18.86
C PRO A 901 -9.47 -22.02 18.45
N ASP A 902 -9.74 -21.14 19.41
CA ASP A 902 -10.19 -19.76 19.21
C ASP A 902 -9.05 -18.73 19.25
N ASP A 903 -7.80 -19.21 19.12
CA ASP A 903 -6.55 -18.47 19.23
C ASP A 903 -6.28 -17.81 20.60
N SER A 904 -7.09 -18.13 21.62
CA SER A 904 -6.86 -17.65 22.98
C SER A 904 -5.77 -18.46 23.70
N GLU A 905 -5.11 -17.81 24.67
CA GLU A 905 -4.09 -18.45 25.48
C GLU A 905 -4.68 -19.01 26.78
N ALA A 906 -4.27 -20.23 27.14
CA ALA A 906 -4.62 -20.86 28.40
C ALA A 906 -3.41 -21.58 28.99
N LYS A 907 -3.44 -21.81 30.31
CA LYS A 907 -2.43 -22.62 30.99
C LYS A 907 -2.30 -24.00 30.33
N LEU A 908 -1.07 -24.44 30.11
CA LEU A 908 -0.81 -25.69 29.41
C LEU A 908 -1.39 -26.90 30.14
N SER A 909 -1.96 -27.82 29.37
CA SER A 909 -2.50 -29.10 29.83
C SER A 909 -2.06 -30.24 28.90
N ASP A 910 -2.28 -31.47 29.36
CA ASP A 910 -2.07 -32.72 28.62
C ASP A 910 -0.78 -32.75 27.76
N ALA A 911 -0.84 -32.92 26.44
CA ALA A 911 0.35 -33.05 25.60
C ALA A 911 1.27 -31.81 25.68
N ASN A 912 0.70 -30.60 25.61
CA ASN A 912 1.48 -29.35 25.68
C ASN A 912 2.22 -29.24 27.02
N ALA A 913 1.57 -29.60 28.14
CA ALA A 913 2.18 -29.58 29.46
C ALA A 913 3.29 -30.64 29.61
N VAL A 914 3.03 -31.87 29.13
CA VAL A 914 4.00 -32.98 29.15
C VAL A 914 5.25 -32.60 28.36
N PHE A 915 5.07 -32.09 27.13
CA PHE A 915 6.18 -31.74 26.25
C PHE A 915 6.96 -30.54 26.79
N ALA A 916 6.29 -29.50 27.28
CA ALA A 916 6.97 -28.33 27.85
C ALA A 916 7.79 -28.69 29.10
N GLN A 917 7.21 -29.44 30.05
CA GLN A 917 7.92 -29.88 31.25
C GLN A 917 9.11 -30.78 30.87
N GLY A 918 8.85 -31.81 30.07
CA GLY A 918 9.87 -32.77 29.69
C GLY A 918 11.00 -32.15 28.86
N ALA A 919 10.70 -31.16 28.02
CA ALA A 919 11.70 -30.40 27.26
C ALA A 919 12.70 -29.75 28.21
N VAL A 920 12.21 -29.04 29.23
CA VAL A 920 13.06 -28.40 30.23
C VAL A 920 13.90 -29.43 30.98
N GLU A 921 13.28 -30.52 31.46
CA GLU A 921 14.01 -31.56 32.20
C GLU A 921 15.08 -32.23 31.35
N TRP A 922 14.80 -32.48 30.07
CA TRP A 922 15.75 -33.09 29.14
C TRP A 922 16.90 -32.16 28.78
N ILE A 923 16.58 -30.90 28.44
CA ILE A 923 17.57 -29.88 28.06
C ILE A 923 18.55 -29.65 29.21
N THR A 924 18.01 -29.48 30.42
CA THR A 924 18.81 -29.08 31.58
C THR A 924 19.39 -30.25 32.37
N GLY A 925 18.83 -31.45 32.22
CA GLY A 925 19.17 -32.62 33.05
C GLY A 925 18.67 -32.53 34.49
N VAL A 926 17.82 -31.54 34.82
CA VAL A 926 17.30 -31.30 36.17
C VAL A 926 15.79 -31.54 36.17
N LYS A 927 15.31 -32.36 37.10
CA LYS A 927 13.88 -32.62 37.27
C LYS A 927 13.14 -31.41 37.84
N LEU A 928 11.94 -31.14 37.32
CA LEU A 928 11.10 -30.07 37.83
C LEU A 928 10.31 -30.53 39.06
N VAL A 929 10.16 -29.62 40.03
CA VAL A 929 9.50 -29.89 41.31
C VAL A 929 8.35 -28.92 41.47
N ARG A 930 7.13 -29.45 41.52
CA ARG A 930 5.92 -28.64 41.76
C ARG A 930 5.94 -28.03 43.17
N GLU A 931 5.27 -26.89 43.31
CA GLU A 931 4.94 -26.30 44.62
C GLU A 931 4.17 -27.26 45.52
#